data_AF-A0A1X1RAV2-F1
#
_entry.id   AF-A0A1X1RAV2-F1
#
_cell.length_a   1.000
_cell.length_b   1.000
_cell.length_c   1.000
_cell.angle_alpha   90.00
_cell.angle_beta   90.00
_cell.angle_gamma   90.00
#
_symmetry.space_group_name_H-M   'P 1'
#
loop_
_entity.id
_entity.type
_entity.pdbx_description
1 polymer ?
#
loop_
_entity_poly.entity_id
_entity_poly.type
_entity_poly.pdbx_seq_one_letter_code
_entity_poly.pdbx_strand_id
1 'polypeptide(L)'
;MTAPQLCRAGFVRLAAVIGVVAAFAVLTGAIAPLLPPAAAGEPGVTPFVRVRIDQVTPDVVTTTSPAVVTVTGTVTNVGDRPVRDVMVRLEHAGAVAASASLRTSLDGGTDQYQAAADFLTVAPELRRGQEVGFTLSAPLRSLTTPSMGVEKPGIYPVLVNANGTPDYGAPARLDNARFLLPVVGVPPDKAGDFDSAVAPDTSKPVLITMLWPLADRPRLAPGVPGGTIPVRLVDDDLATSLAPGGRLDVLLSAAEVATGHDVDPDGAVGHALCLAVDPDLLVTVNAMAAGYVVSDSPDGPAQLPGTPTHPGAGQAAAAGWLNRLRALAHRICVAPLPYAQADLDALQRVNDPGLTATATGSVYNIVDRILDVPSARGATLLPDGPLTNRAVNLLNGGESTVAIAAAELSAQDSGNATESVDTDPRRVSPQVVVAPFDPAVGAALAGAGTNPGVPTYLDPSLAVRLAHDSATARRQDALGSIFWHPLQRDAAPRTQLLVPPPTWDLRADDAQVMLTALATTIHSGLAVPRPLPALIADATPRAQPQEPAGDRPSARGRFSDDVTAGIAAQVGRLWGLTSALTTDERTGLTGTQYTAPLREDMLRALSQSEPPDTRDGLAQQRLATVGATINDLFGAVTIVNPGGSYTLATEHSPLPLALHNGLAVPIRVRLQVDAPPGMTVTDLGVIELPPGYLPLRVPIEVNFTQRVAIDVTLRTPDGMRLGDPVRLSVHSNAYGKVLFAITLSAAAVLVLLAGRRLWHRFRGEPDPADLDRPDPPHGRHEAGHPEARRAPGELDRRVDQEHRV
;
A
#
# COMPACT_ATOMS: atom_id res chain seq x y z
N MET A 1 22.38 70.69 61.50
CA MET A 1 21.81 71.95 62.05
C MET A 1 20.37 72.05 61.55
N THR A 2 19.44 72.43 62.43
CA THR A 2 18.01 72.81 62.17
C THR A 2 17.17 71.96 61.19
N ALA A 3 16.19 71.23 61.77
CA ALA A 3 15.08 70.50 61.13
C ALA A 3 13.90 71.49 60.77
N PRO A 4 12.60 71.12 60.51
CA PRO A 4 11.86 69.84 60.68
C PRO A 4 10.90 69.43 59.50
N GLN A 5 10.58 68.14 59.28
CA GLN A 5 9.40 67.32 59.68
C GLN A 5 8.05 67.42 58.91
N LEU A 6 7.39 66.24 58.82
CA LEU A 6 5.94 65.93 58.88
C LEU A 6 5.03 65.91 57.62
N CYS A 7 4.74 64.67 57.20
CA CYS A 7 3.41 64.03 57.01
C CYS A 7 2.27 64.62 56.15
N ARG A 8 1.83 63.77 55.20
CA ARG A 8 0.44 63.33 54.92
C ARG A 8 -0.73 64.30 55.21
N ALA A 9 -1.41 64.73 54.15
CA ALA A 9 -2.71 64.18 53.68
C ALA A 9 -3.37 65.16 52.70
N GLY A 10 -4.00 64.66 51.63
CA GLY A 10 -4.40 65.50 50.50
C GLY A 10 -5.83 66.07 50.55
N PHE A 11 -5.99 67.21 49.88
CA PHE A 11 -7.22 67.67 49.22
C PHE A 11 -6.75 68.28 47.88
N VAL A 12 -7.00 67.67 46.72
CA VAL A 12 -8.26 67.72 45.94
C VAL A 12 -8.65 69.18 45.60
N ARG A 13 -8.91 69.43 44.29
CA ARG A 13 -9.33 70.71 43.65
C ARG A 13 -8.24 71.60 42.98
N LEU A 14 -7.30 71.02 42.24
CA LEU A 14 -6.54 71.79 41.22
C LEU A 14 -6.26 71.01 39.91
N ALA A 15 -7.22 70.20 39.44
CA ALA A 15 -7.05 69.34 38.26
C ALA A 15 -8.18 69.50 37.20
N ALA A 16 -8.89 70.63 37.19
CA ALA A 16 -10.13 70.80 36.39
C ALA A 16 -10.13 72.00 35.41
N VAL A 17 -9.04 72.76 35.28
CA VAL A 17 -9.03 74.04 34.51
C VAL A 17 -8.01 74.07 33.35
N ILE A 18 -7.03 73.15 33.31
CA ILE A 18 -6.07 73.06 32.19
C ILE A 18 -6.65 72.27 30.98
N GLY A 19 -7.77 71.56 31.17
CA GLY A 19 -8.33 70.64 30.16
C GLY A 19 -9.15 71.26 29.01
N VAL A 20 -9.34 72.58 28.94
CA VAL A 20 -10.31 73.20 28.00
C VAL A 20 -9.66 74.05 26.90
N VAL A 21 -8.42 74.52 27.06
CA VAL A 21 -7.75 75.39 26.07
C VAL A 21 -6.95 74.60 25.02
N ALA A 22 -6.58 73.34 25.30
CA ALA A 22 -5.92 72.46 24.33
C ALA A 22 -6.88 71.85 23.27
N ALA A 23 -8.19 72.08 23.40
CA ALA A 23 -9.22 71.41 22.60
C ALA A 23 -9.64 72.15 21.31
N PHE A 24 -9.03 73.30 20.98
CA PHE A 24 -9.49 74.16 19.87
C PHE A 24 -8.43 74.45 18.78
N ALA A 25 -7.33 73.69 18.75
CA ALA A 25 -6.25 73.83 17.77
C ALA A 25 -6.17 72.65 16.77
N VAL A 26 -7.31 72.01 16.46
CA VAL A 26 -7.39 70.80 15.61
C VAL A 26 -8.12 71.04 14.27
N LEU A 27 -8.59 72.27 14.01
CA LEU A 27 -9.44 72.56 12.84
C LEU A 27 -8.83 73.60 11.88
N THR A 28 -7.83 73.19 11.09
CA THR A 28 -7.65 73.55 9.65
C THR A 28 -6.35 72.99 9.06
N GLY A 29 -6.43 72.28 7.92
CA GLY A 29 -5.41 72.40 6.87
C GLY A 29 -4.33 71.32 6.71
N ALA A 30 -4.70 70.10 6.31
CA ALA A 30 -3.87 69.24 5.45
C ALA A 30 -4.72 68.19 4.72
N ILE A 31 -5.04 68.43 3.45
CA ILE A 31 -5.76 67.44 2.61
C ILE A 31 -4.73 66.55 1.94
N ALA A 32 -4.52 65.36 2.50
CA ALA A 32 -3.89 64.23 1.81
C ALA A 32 -4.97 63.23 1.39
N PRO A 33 -4.84 62.53 0.25
CA PRO A 33 -5.79 61.50 -0.15
C PRO A 33 -5.64 60.28 0.78
N LEU A 34 -6.53 60.19 1.76
CA LEU A 34 -6.67 59.04 2.66
C LEU A 34 -7.33 57.87 1.91
N LEU A 35 -6.51 56.99 1.32
CA LEU A 35 -6.91 55.61 1.13
C LEU A 35 -6.92 54.95 2.53
N PRO A 36 -8.05 54.35 2.97
CA PRO A 36 -8.09 53.70 4.27
C PRO A 36 -7.19 52.45 4.26
N PRO A 37 -6.41 52.19 5.33
CA PRO A 37 -5.78 50.88 5.49
C PRO A 37 -6.89 49.84 5.64
N ALA A 38 -6.99 48.91 4.70
CA ALA A 38 -7.91 47.79 4.81
C ALA A 38 -7.51 46.95 6.03
N ALA A 39 -8.41 46.85 7.01
CA ALA A 39 -8.20 46.00 8.17
C ALA A 39 -8.07 44.54 7.70
N ALA A 40 -7.04 43.84 8.18
CA ALA A 40 -6.83 42.43 7.90
C ALA A 40 -7.91 41.61 8.64
N GLY A 41 -9.04 41.38 7.97
CA GLY A 41 -9.97 40.31 8.33
C GLY A 41 -9.47 38.99 7.75
N GLU A 42 -9.54 37.92 8.52
CA GLU A 42 -9.42 36.56 8.00
C GLU A 42 -10.45 36.33 6.86
N PRO A 43 -10.14 35.46 5.88
CA PRO A 43 -11.09 35.17 4.81
C PRO A 43 -12.40 34.63 5.41
N GLY A 44 -13.50 35.28 5.07
CA GLY A 44 -14.83 34.75 5.34
C GLY A 44 -15.01 33.37 4.72
N VAL A 45 -15.94 32.58 5.27
CA VAL A 45 -16.17 31.14 4.97
C VAL A 45 -16.45 30.83 3.47
N THR A 46 -16.62 31.85 2.63
CA THR A 46 -16.73 31.74 1.17
C THR A 46 -15.68 32.63 0.48
N PRO A 47 -14.72 32.08 -0.27
CA PRO A 47 -13.77 32.88 -1.05
C PRO A 47 -14.48 33.61 -2.20
N PHE A 48 -14.16 34.89 -2.40
CA PHE A 48 -14.75 35.69 -3.49
C PHE A 48 -13.94 35.61 -4.79
N VAL A 49 -12.61 35.58 -4.68
CA VAL A 49 -11.70 35.38 -5.81
C VAL A 49 -10.72 34.25 -5.49
N ARG A 50 -10.07 33.73 -6.52
CA ARG A 50 -8.92 32.83 -6.43
C ARG A 50 -7.77 33.38 -7.26
N VAL A 51 -6.58 33.46 -6.68
CA VAL A 51 -5.33 33.78 -7.37
C VAL A 51 -4.65 32.48 -7.78
N ARG A 52 -4.35 32.33 -9.07
CA ARG A 52 -3.51 31.25 -9.59
C ARG A 52 -2.24 31.85 -10.17
N ILE A 53 -1.08 31.33 -9.78
CA ILE A 53 0.20 31.66 -10.43
C ILE A 53 0.36 30.73 -11.63
N ASP A 54 0.63 31.31 -12.78
CA ASP A 54 0.79 30.58 -14.04
C ASP A 54 2.28 30.39 -14.36
N GLN A 55 3.09 31.44 -14.22
CA GLN A 55 4.54 31.39 -14.46
C GLN A 55 5.30 32.28 -13.45
N VAL A 56 6.49 31.83 -13.06
CA VAL A 56 7.50 32.61 -12.34
C VAL A 56 8.74 32.65 -13.23
N THR A 57 9.42 33.80 -13.33
CA THR A 57 10.61 33.94 -14.17
C THR A 57 11.62 34.90 -13.54
N PRO A 58 12.88 34.46 -13.34
CA PRO A 58 13.37 33.09 -13.54
C PRO A 58 12.79 32.11 -12.50
N ASP A 59 12.67 30.82 -12.82
CA ASP A 59 12.27 29.79 -11.82
C ASP A 59 13.35 29.59 -10.73
N VAL A 60 14.62 29.92 -11.02
CA VAL A 60 15.75 29.95 -10.07
C VAL A 60 16.60 31.18 -10.37
N VAL A 61 16.91 32.00 -9.36
CA VAL A 61 17.75 33.19 -9.54
C VAL A 61 19.23 32.80 -9.39
N THR A 62 20.03 33.18 -10.39
CA THR A 62 21.49 32.95 -10.44
C THR A 62 22.20 34.27 -10.78
N THR A 63 23.54 34.29 -10.67
CA THR A 63 24.35 35.46 -11.07
C THR A 63 24.24 35.83 -12.56
N THR A 64 23.74 34.92 -13.41
CA THR A 64 23.51 35.15 -14.85
C THR A 64 22.05 35.42 -15.20
N SER A 65 21.13 35.34 -14.24
CA SER A 65 19.72 35.62 -14.43
C SER A 65 19.45 37.13 -14.61
N PRO A 66 18.31 37.54 -15.20
CA PRO A 66 17.87 38.93 -15.16
C PRO A 66 17.71 39.43 -13.72
N ALA A 67 18.04 40.70 -13.46
CA ALA A 67 17.93 41.34 -12.14
C ALA A 67 16.48 41.69 -11.71
N VAL A 68 15.49 41.00 -12.28
CA VAL A 68 14.06 41.23 -12.10
C VAL A 68 13.35 39.90 -11.99
N VAL A 69 12.42 39.80 -11.03
CA VAL A 69 11.48 38.67 -10.91
C VAL A 69 10.18 39.09 -11.57
N THR A 70 9.65 38.25 -12.45
CA THR A 70 8.33 38.43 -13.05
C THR A 70 7.43 37.26 -12.72
N VAL A 71 6.21 37.55 -12.29
CA VAL A 71 5.17 36.58 -11.96
C VAL A 71 3.95 36.88 -12.81
N THR A 72 3.50 35.90 -13.59
CA THR A 72 2.23 35.97 -14.31
C THR A 72 1.23 35.01 -13.69
N GLY A 73 -0.04 35.33 -13.81
CA GLY A 73 -1.09 34.54 -13.22
C GLY A 73 -2.47 35.02 -13.62
N THR A 74 -3.47 34.43 -12.99
CA THR A 74 -4.89 34.68 -13.26
C THR A 74 -5.63 34.91 -11.93
N VAL A 75 -6.55 35.89 -11.91
CA VAL A 75 -7.53 36.07 -10.83
C VAL A 75 -8.91 35.67 -11.35
N THR A 76 -9.55 34.72 -10.69
CA THR A 76 -10.88 34.20 -11.04
C THR A 76 -11.87 34.55 -9.96
N ASN A 77 -13.03 35.13 -10.30
CA ASN A 77 -14.13 35.30 -9.35
C ASN A 77 -14.85 33.97 -9.15
N VAL A 78 -14.57 33.30 -8.04
CA VAL A 78 -15.17 32.02 -7.63
C VAL A 78 -16.39 32.20 -6.70
N GLY A 79 -16.70 33.44 -6.33
CA GLY A 79 -17.79 33.79 -5.42
C GLY A 79 -19.20 33.71 -6.01
N ASP A 80 -20.16 34.23 -5.24
CA ASP A 80 -21.59 34.29 -5.60
C ASP A 80 -21.99 35.59 -6.32
N ARG A 81 -21.11 36.61 -6.34
CA ARG A 81 -21.42 38.00 -6.73
C ARG A 81 -20.25 38.70 -7.46
N PRO A 82 -20.48 39.83 -8.15
CA PRO A 82 -19.40 40.64 -8.72
C PRO A 82 -18.43 41.18 -7.67
N VAL A 83 -17.18 41.37 -8.07
CA VAL A 83 -16.13 42.03 -7.26
C VAL A 83 -15.61 43.23 -8.04
N ARG A 84 -15.59 44.40 -7.41
CA ARG A 84 -15.11 45.67 -7.99
C ARG A 84 -13.69 45.97 -7.56
N ASP A 85 -13.01 46.81 -8.34
CA ASP A 85 -11.68 47.34 -8.05
C ASP A 85 -10.68 46.22 -7.69
N VAL A 86 -10.61 45.19 -8.54
CA VAL A 86 -9.72 44.05 -8.33
C VAL A 86 -8.29 44.49 -8.59
N MET A 87 -7.46 44.44 -7.55
CA MET A 87 -6.06 44.85 -7.57
C MET A 87 -5.17 43.70 -7.12
N VAL A 88 -4.01 43.54 -7.77
CA VAL A 88 -2.98 42.57 -7.36
C VAL A 88 -1.66 43.26 -7.03
N ARG A 89 -0.87 42.68 -6.13
CA ARG A 89 0.46 43.18 -5.76
C ARG A 89 1.42 42.04 -5.46
N LEU A 90 2.69 42.21 -5.83
CA LEU A 90 3.77 41.32 -5.44
C LEU A 90 4.33 41.75 -4.08
N GLU A 91 4.40 40.80 -3.16
CA GLU A 91 4.89 40.96 -1.79
C GLU A 91 5.95 39.87 -1.51
N HIS A 92 6.89 40.14 -0.60
CA HIS A 92 7.99 39.23 -0.28
C HIS A 92 8.30 39.23 1.22
N ALA A 93 8.91 38.16 1.72
CA ALA A 93 9.46 38.11 3.08
C ALA A 93 11.00 38.03 3.04
N GLY A 94 11.63 38.07 4.21
CA GLY A 94 13.05 37.75 4.35
C GLY A 94 13.32 36.26 4.04
N ALA A 95 14.57 35.92 3.73
CA ALA A 95 14.97 34.54 3.47
C ALA A 95 14.64 33.63 4.68
N VAL A 96 14.14 32.42 4.41
CA VAL A 96 13.80 31.45 5.47
C VAL A 96 15.03 31.04 6.29
N ALA A 97 14.87 30.96 7.61
CA ALA A 97 15.95 30.72 8.56
C ALA A 97 15.98 29.29 9.13
N ALA A 98 14.88 28.55 9.06
CA ALA A 98 14.77 27.16 9.52
C ALA A 98 13.98 26.31 8.50
N SER A 99 14.20 24.99 8.48
CA SER A 99 13.57 24.12 7.48
C SER A 99 12.03 24.09 7.58
N ALA A 100 11.50 24.14 8.80
CA ALA A 100 10.06 24.28 9.04
C ALA A 100 9.45 25.51 8.33
N SER A 101 10.22 26.58 8.13
CA SER A 101 9.78 27.79 7.41
C SER A 101 9.61 27.59 5.90
N LEU A 102 10.16 26.53 5.29
CA LEU A 102 9.79 26.09 3.92
C LEU A 102 8.29 25.69 3.83
N ARG A 103 7.64 25.48 4.98
CA ARG A 103 6.23 25.09 5.10
C ARG A 103 5.42 26.20 5.74
N THR A 104 5.83 26.67 6.92
CA THR A 104 5.04 27.63 7.72
C THR A 104 4.96 29.03 7.11
N SER A 105 5.88 29.42 6.22
CA SER A 105 5.76 30.70 5.48
C SER A 105 4.65 30.69 4.42
N LEU A 106 4.28 29.52 3.92
CA LEU A 106 3.32 29.34 2.83
C LEU A 106 1.85 29.29 3.31
N ASP A 107 1.60 29.35 4.62
CA ASP A 107 0.24 29.47 5.17
C ASP A 107 0.21 30.45 6.37
N GLY A 108 -0.96 30.64 7.01
CA GLY A 108 -1.13 31.51 8.17
C GLY A 108 -1.10 33.01 7.85
N GLY A 109 -0.65 33.81 8.82
CA GLY A 109 -0.64 35.28 8.74
C GLY A 109 0.27 35.84 7.64
N THR A 110 0.11 37.14 7.35
CA THR A 110 0.87 37.83 6.29
C THR A 110 1.82 38.93 6.80
N ASP A 111 1.91 39.13 8.11
CA ASP A 111 2.54 40.33 8.69
C ASP A 111 4.06 40.41 8.44
N GLN A 112 4.66 39.28 8.06
CA GLN A 112 6.05 39.14 7.62
C GLN A 112 6.31 39.61 6.17
N TYR A 113 5.26 39.83 5.37
CA TYR A 113 5.38 40.18 3.95
C TYR A 113 5.36 41.71 3.73
N GLN A 114 6.27 42.17 2.88
CA GLN A 114 6.47 43.57 2.50
C GLN A 114 6.23 43.75 1.00
N ALA A 115 5.86 44.96 0.58
CA ALA A 115 5.53 45.24 -0.82
C ALA A 115 6.78 45.30 -1.71
N ALA A 116 6.88 44.42 -2.71
CA ALA A 116 7.94 44.44 -3.71
C ALA A 116 7.64 45.38 -4.90
N ALA A 117 6.36 45.73 -5.09
CA ALA A 117 5.86 46.63 -6.12
C ALA A 117 4.58 47.34 -5.63
N ASP A 118 4.09 48.32 -6.38
CA ASP A 118 2.78 48.93 -6.13
C ASP A 118 1.60 48.01 -6.53
N PHE A 119 0.37 48.35 -6.12
CA PHE A 119 -0.83 47.63 -6.56
C PHE A 119 -1.16 47.93 -8.03
N LEU A 120 -1.39 46.86 -8.80
CA LEU A 120 -1.88 46.89 -10.17
C LEU A 120 -3.39 46.59 -10.19
N THR A 121 -4.22 47.55 -10.62
CA THR A 121 -5.63 47.28 -10.92
C THR A 121 -5.75 46.42 -12.17
N VAL A 122 -6.28 45.21 -12.04
CA VAL A 122 -6.43 44.24 -13.15
C VAL A 122 -7.84 44.24 -13.74
N ALA A 123 -8.87 44.55 -12.94
CA ALA A 123 -10.23 44.72 -13.44
C ALA A 123 -11.02 45.74 -12.59
N PRO A 124 -11.76 46.68 -13.22
CA PRO A 124 -12.67 47.58 -12.49
C PRO A 124 -13.88 46.82 -11.93
N GLU A 125 -14.33 45.77 -12.61
CA GLU A 125 -15.36 44.83 -12.17
C GLU A 125 -15.02 43.44 -12.74
N LEU A 126 -15.06 42.41 -11.90
CA LEU A 126 -14.90 41.02 -12.27
C LEU A 126 -16.19 40.27 -11.92
N ARG A 127 -16.94 39.84 -12.94
CA ARG A 127 -18.21 39.12 -12.77
C ARG A 127 -17.98 37.69 -12.28
N ARG A 128 -19.02 37.08 -11.70
CA ARG A 128 -18.98 35.68 -11.26
C ARG A 128 -18.53 34.75 -12.39
N GLY A 129 -17.51 33.91 -12.13
CA GLY A 129 -16.92 32.99 -13.09
C GLY A 129 -16.04 33.66 -14.16
N GLN A 130 -15.83 34.97 -14.11
CA GLN A 130 -14.91 35.68 -14.99
C GLN A 130 -13.48 35.58 -14.46
N GLU A 131 -12.53 35.47 -15.38
CA GLU A 131 -11.09 35.43 -15.11
C GLU A 131 -10.40 36.65 -15.73
N VAL A 132 -9.32 37.12 -15.10
CA VAL A 132 -8.45 38.17 -15.63
C VAL A 132 -6.99 37.86 -15.36
N GLY A 133 -6.16 37.95 -16.41
CA GLY A 133 -4.71 37.73 -16.31
C GLY A 133 -3.98 38.92 -15.72
N PHE A 134 -2.83 38.67 -15.08
CA PHE A 134 -1.94 39.70 -14.57
C PHE A 134 -0.47 39.42 -14.90
N THR A 135 0.35 40.46 -14.82
CA THR A 135 1.81 40.36 -14.87
C THR A 135 2.37 41.36 -13.86
N LEU A 136 3.14 40.85 -12.92
CA LEU A 136 3.79 41.61 -11.86
C LEU A 136 5.30 41.45 -12.00
N SER A 137 6.05 42.55 -11.95
CA SER A 137 7.51 42.52 -12.01
C SER A 137 8.10 43.39 -10.89
N ALA A 138 9.12 42.88 -10.21
CA ALA A 138 9.87 43.62 -9.20
C ALA A 138 11.39 43.39 -9.38
N PRO A 139 12.22 44.44 -9.27
CA PRO A 139 13.67 44.26 -9.28
C PRO A 139 14.12 43.48 -8.03
N LEU A 140 15.21 42.73 -8.13
CA LEU A 140 15.75 41.99 -6.98
C LEU A 140 16.29 42.92 -5.89
N ARG A 141 16.96 44.00 -6.30
CA ARG A 141 17.49 45.08 -5.46
C ARG A 141 17.13 46.43 -6.06
N SER A 142 16.80 47.42 -5.23
CA SER A 142 16.66 48.82 -5.63
C SER A 142 16.83 49.73 -4.42
N LEU A 143 17.48 50.88 -4.62
CA LEU A 143 17.62 51.93 -3.61
C LEU A 143 16.60 53.07 -3.79
N THR A 144 15.81 53.05 -4.87
CA THR A 144 14.93 54.16 -5.29
C THR A 144 13.48 53.77 -5.50
N THR A 145 13.18 52.48 -5.53
CA THR A 145 11.83 51.90 -5.71
C THR A 145 11.64 50.72 -4.76
N PRO A 146 10.41 50.27 -4.51
CA PRO A 146 10.16 48.92 -4.01
C PRO A 146 10.92 47.86 -4.82
N SER A 147 11.33 46.78 -4.15
CA SER A 147 12.10 45.67 -4.71
C SER A 147 11.92 44.42 -3.85
N MET A 148 12.46 43.28 -4.28
CA MET A 148 12.43 42.03 -3.51
C MET A 148 13.40 42.00 -2.30
N GLY A 149 14.25 43.02 -2.11
CA GLY A 149 15.21 43.06 -0.99
C GLY A 149 16.23 41.91 -0.97
N VAL A 150 16.56 41.34 -2.14
CA VAL A 150 17.41 40.15 -2.26
C VAL A 150 18.89 40.57 -2.35
N GLU A 151 19.53 40.75 -1.20
CA GLU A 151 20.95 41.14 -1.13
C GLU A 151 21.94 39.96 -1.18
N LYS A 152 21.48 38.73 -0.91
CA LYS A 152 22.32 37.54 -0.81
C LYS A 152 21.60 36.28 -1.29
N PRO A 153 22.32 35.18 -1.59
CA PRO A 153 21.72 33.87 -1.82
C PRO A 153 20.87 33.40 -0.63
N GLY A 154 19.80 32.66 -0.92
CA GLY A 154 18.83 32.18 0.06
C GLY A 154 17.50 31.75 -0.58
N ILE A 155 16.58 31.25 0.24
CA ILE A 155 15.23 30.87 -0.21
C ILE A 155 14.24 31.90 0.33
N TYR A 156 13.56 32.62 -0.57
CA TYR A 156 12.74 33.78 -0.22
C TYR A 156 11.24 33.50 -0.42
N PRO A 157 10.39 33.60 0.60
CA PRO A 157 8.94 33.49 0.42
C PRO A 157 8.40 34.69 -0.36
N VAL A 158 7.60 34.41 -1.38
CA VAL A 158 6.94 35.41 -2.25
C VAL A 158 5.44 35.20 -2.20
N LEU A 159 4.68 36.30 -2.27
CA LEU A 159 3.23 36.32 -2.15
C LEU A 159 2.63 37.22 -3.23
N VAL A 160 1.66 36.71 -3.97
CA VAL A 160 0.77 37.52 -4.82
C VAL A 160 -0.50 37.79 -4.03
N ASN A 161 -0.70 39.04 -3.67
CA ASN A 161 -1.84 39.52 -2.89
C ASN A 161 -2.95 39.99 -3.83
N ALA A 162 -4.20 39.55 -3.64
CA ALA A 162 -5.37 40.09 -4.36
C ALA A 162 -6.35 40.78 -3.42
N ASN A 163 -6.58 42.06 -3.69
CA ASN A 163 -7.58 42.90 -3.02
C ASN A 163 -8.77 43.18 -3.96
N GLY A 164 -9.91 43.51 -3.37
CA GLY A 164 -11.08 43.99 -4.10
C GLY A 164 -12.26 44.28 -3.19
N THR A 165 -13.37 44.73 -3.78
CA THR A 165 -14.60 45.08 -3.08
C THR A 165 -15.76 44.22 -3.61
N PRO A 166 -16.15 43.12 -2.92
CA PRO A 166 -17.32 42.34 -3.29
C PRO A 166 -18.59 43.18 -3.22
N ASP A 167 -19.57 42.92 -4.08
CA ASP A 167 -20.86 43.63 -4.04
C ASP A 167 -21.54 43.49 -2.66
N TYR A 168 -22.01 44.61 -2.13
CA TYR A 168 -22.53 44.77 -0.77
C TYR A 168 -21.52 44.48 0.37
N GLY A 169 -20.22 44.43 0.05
CA GLY A 169 -19.12 44.33 0.99
C GLY A 169 -18.31 45.64 1.13
N ALA A 170 -17.14 45.53 1.78
CA ALA A 170 -16.16 46.60 1.90
C ALA A 170 -14.83 46.16 1.23
N PRO A 171 -13.92 47.10 0.91
CA PRO A 171 -12.60 46.76 0.36
C PRO A 171 -11.81 45.89 1.34
N ALA A 172 -11.33 44.75 0.86
CA ALA A 172 -10.58 43.78 1.66
C ALA A 172 -9.52 43.05 0.82
N ARG A 173 -8.59 42.37 1.50
CA ARG A 173 -7.83 41.27 0.89
C ARG A 173 -8.80 40.10 0.69
N LEU A 174 -8.89 39.59 -0.53
CA LEU A 174 -9.86 38.56 -0.91
C LEU A 174 -9.21 37.19 -1.09
N ASP A 175 -7.95 37.15 -1.56
CA ASP A 175 -7.14 35.93 -1.64
C ASP A 175 -5.64 36.26 -1.73
N ASN A 176 -4.80 35.25 -1.55
CA ASN A 176 -3.35 35.31 -1.81
C ASN A 176 -2.83 33.95 -2.28
N ALA A 177 -1.84 33.98 -3.18
CA ALA A 177 -1.06 32.81 -3.59
C ALA A 177 0.39 32.99 -3.18
N ARG A 178 1.03 31.95 -2.63
CA ARG A 178 2.41 32.01 -2.11
C ARG A 178 3.30 30.98 -2.81
N PHE A 179 4.60 31.24 -2.83
CA PHE A 179 5.61 30.29 -3.29
C PHE A 179 7.00 30.65 -2.74
N LEU A 180 7.93 29.70 -2.75
CA LEU A 180 9.34 29.95 -2.44
C LEU A 180 10.14 30.27 -3.72
N LEU A 181 10.87 31.38 -3.72
CA LEU A 181 11.83 31.73 -4.77
C LEU A 181 13.26 31.32 -4.35
N PRO A 182 13.89 30.33 -5.00
CA PRO A 182 15.29 30.00 -4.76
C PRO A 182 16.24 31.02 -5.42
N VAL A 183 17.09 31.63 -4.60
CA VAL A 183 18.18 32.52 -5.04
C VAL A 183 19.51 31.83 -4.77
N VAL A 184 20.06 31.20 -5.81
CA VAL A 184 21.37 30.53 -5.79
C VAL A 184 22.50 31.56 -5.88
N GLY A 185 22.30 32.63 -6.64
CA GLY A 185 23.23 33.75 -6.75
C GLY A 185 22.48 35.03 -7.12
N VAL A 186 22.93 36.18 -6.64
CA VAL A 186 22.31 37.48 -6.96
C VAL A 186 22.97 38.04 -8.23
N PRO A 187 22.22 38.32 -9.30
CA PRO A 187 22.74 38.93 -10.51
C PRO A 187 23.16 40.39 -10.28
N PRO A 188 23.97 40.98 -11.18
CA PRO A 188 24.41 42.36 -11.05
C PRO A 188 23.25 43.36 -11.21
N ASP A 189 23.31 44.49 -10.51
CA ASP A 189 22.22 45.49 -10.51
C ASP A 189 22.05 46.21 -11.86
N LYS A 190 23.11 46.19 -12.68
CA LYS A 190 23.11 46.73 -14.04
C LYS A 190 23.81 45.75 -14.96
N ALA A 191 23.27 45.61 -16.17
CA ALA A 191 23.90 44.80 -17.21
C ALA A 191 25.32 45.32 -17.50
N GLY A 192 26.32 44.44 -17.37
CA GLY A 192 27.74 44.76 -17.54
C GLY A 192 28.50 45.12 -16.27
N ASP A 193 27.82 45.34 -15.14
CA ASP A 193 28.45 45.64 -13.83
C ASP A 193 28.69 44.34 -13.03
N PHE A 194 29.51 43.44 -13.59
CA PHE A 194 29.69 42.07 -13.09
C PHE A 194 30.23 42.00 -11.65
N ASP A 195 30.96 43.03 -11.20
CA ASP A 195 31.50 43.12 -9.84
C ASP A 195 30.39 43.29 -8.77
N SER A 196 29.16 43.67 -9.17
CA SER A 196 28.00 43.81 -8.28
C SER A 196 27.19 42.50 -8.07
N ALA A 197 27.57 41.41 -8.75
CA ALA A 197 26.95 40.10 -8.59
C ALA A 197 27.42 39.41 -7.30
N VAL A 198 26.51 38.69 -6.62
CA VAL A 198 26.83 37.95 -5.37
C VAL A 198 26.70 36.46 -5.64
N ALA A 199 27.84 35.78 -5.77
CA ALA A 199 27.91 34.33 -5.96
C ALA A 199 27.55 33.56 -4.66
N PRO A 200 27.10 32.29 -4.77
CA PRO A 200 27.00 31.39 -3.63
C PRO A 200 28.35 31.12 -2.96
N ASP A 201 28.34 30.87 -1.64
CA ASP A 201 29.50 30.36 -0.92
C ASP A 201 29.60 28.84 -1.09
N THR A 202 30.56 28.40 -1.90
CA THR A 202 30.82 27.00 -2.23
C THR A 202 31.91 26.36 -1.36
N SER A 203 32.35 27.03 -0.28
CA SER A 203 33.51 26.57 0.51
C SER A 203 33.23 25.36 1.40
N LYS A 204 31.97 24.94 1.53
CA LYS A 204 31.49 23.81 2.35
C LYS A 204 30.30 23.12 1.65
N PRO A 205 30.49 22.42 0.51
CA PRO A 205 29.38 21.81 -0.21
C PRO A 205 28.65 20.75 0.62
N VAL A 206 27.36 20.53 0.37
CA VAL A 206 26.62 19.39 0.95
C VAL A 206 26.92 18.11 0.20
N LEU A 207 26.94 16.97 0.91
CA LEU A 207 26.88 15.65 0.26
C LEU A 207 25.42 15.35 -0.11
N ILE A 208 25.11 15.26 -1.40
CA ILE A 208 23.74 15.10 -1.89
C ILE A 208 23.47 13.72 -2.52
N THR A 209 22.33 13.14 -2.17
CA THR A 209 21.78 11.93 -2.78
C THR A 209 20.32 12.20 -3.12
N MET A 210 19.85 11.76 -4.29
CA MET A 210 18.44 11.81 -4.69
C MET A 210 17.91 10.42 -5.02
N LEU A 211 16.77 10.07 -4.42
CA LEU A 211 16.00 8.92 -4.83
C LEU A 211 15.05 9.34 -5.96
N TRP A 212 15.03 8.58 -7.05
CA TRP A 212 14.14 8.82 -8.19
C TRP A 212 13.10 7.70 -8.28
N PRO A 213 11.82 7.97 -8.02
CA PRO A 213 10.84 6.93 -7.76
C PRO A 213 10.28 6.35 -9.04
N LEU A 214 10.26 5.02 -9.14
CA LEU A 214 9.57 4.28 -10.20
C LEU A 214 8.67 3.23 -9.53
N ALA A 215 7.49 3.68 -9.11
CA ALA A 215 6.45 2.89 -8.47
C ALA A 215 5.06 3.28 -8.99
N ASP A 216 4.07 2.41 -8.81
CA ASP A 216 2.64 2.66 -9.04
C ASP A 216 1.82 2.00 -7.93
N ARG A 217 0.51 2.23 -7.91
CA ARG A 217 -0.39 1.46 -7.02
C ARG A 217 -0.54 0.00 -7.50
N PRO A 218 -0.83 -0.98 -6.63
CA PRO A 218 -0.93 -2.39 -7.03
C PRO A 218 -2.04 -2.68 -8.04
N ARG A 219 -1.68 -3.05 -9.28
CA ARG A 219 -2.64 -3.30 -10.38
C ARG A 219 -3.09 -4.73 -10.55
N LEU A 220 -2.37 -5.71 -9.99
CA LEU A 220 -2.75 -7.11 -10.12
C LEU A 220 -4.08 -7.39 -9.42
N ALA A 221 -4.98 -8.05 -10.14
CA ALA A 221 -6.29 -8.44 -9.64
C ALA A 221 -6.15 -9.50 -8.54
N PRO A 222 -6.81 -9.32 -7.38
CA PRO A 222 -6.57 -10.18 -6.24
C PRO A 222 -7.20 -11.57 -6.34
N GLY A 223 -6.72 -12.48 -5.50
CA GLY A 223 -7.33 -13.81 -5.38
C GLY A 223 -7.02 -14.73 -6.55
N VAL A 224 -5.93 -14.48 -7.27
CA VAL A 224 -5.46 -15.28 -8.41
C VAL A 224 -4.22 -16.08 -7.98
N PRO A 225 -4.27 -17.42 -7.89
CA PRO A 225 -3.10 -18.23 -7.54
C PRO A 225 -2.09 -18.31 -8.68
N GLY A 226 -0.84 -18.68 -8.37
CA GLY A 226 0.25 -18.79 -9.33
C GLY A 226 0.01 -19.87 -10.41
N GLY A 227 0.69 -19.72 -11.55
CA GLY A 227 0.52 -20.61 -12.70
C GLY A 227 -0.66 -20.27 -13.63
N THR A 228 -1.51 -19.30 -13.27
CA THR A 228 -2.52 -18.73 -14.17
C THR A 228 -1.89 -17.74 -15.15
N ILE A 229 -2.07 -17.97 -16.46
CA ILE A 229 -1.58 -17.12 -17.54
C ILE A 229 -2.71 -17.02 -18.59
N PRO A 230 -3.01 -15.84 -19.19
CA PRO A 230 -2.41 -14.53 -18.92
C PRO A 230 -2.69 -13.99 -17.51
N VAL A 231 -1.84 -13.08 -17.02
CA VAL A 231 -2.11 -12.39 -15.75
C VAL A 231 -3.30 -11.44 -15.88
N ARG A 232 -3.94 -11.13 -14.76
CA ARG A 232 -5.14 -10.33 -14.69
C ARG A 232 -4.88 -9.02 -13.94
N LEU A 233 -5.19 -7.89 -14.55
CA LEU A 233 -5.11 -6.56 -13.95
C LEU A 233 -6.52 -6.02 -13.61
N VAL A 234 -6.59 -5.14 -12.61
CA VAL A 234 -7.85 -4.52 -12.17
C VAL A 234 -8.36 -3.44 -13.13
N ASP A 235 -7.45 -2.77 -13.83
CA ASP A 235 -7.66 -1.68 -14.78
C ASP A 235 -6.52 -1.63 -15.83
N ASP A 236 -6.63 -0.74 -16.81
CA ASP A 236 -5.61 -0.51 -17.86
C ASP A 236 -4.87 0.85 -17.70
N ASP A 237 -4.97 1.51 -16.54
CA ASP A 237 -4.32 2.81 -16.31
C ASP A 237 -2.79 2.70 -16.40
N LEU A 238 -2.22 1.57 -15.95
CA LEU A 238 -0.78 1.34 -15.99
C LEU A 238 -0.27 1.26 -17.43
N ALA A 239 -1.08 0.76 -18.38
CA ALA A 239 -0.75 0.84 -19.80
C ALA A 239 -0.60 2.30 -20.26
N THR A 240 -1.50 3.19 -19.80
CA THR A 240 -1.44 4.63 -20.08
C THR A 240 -0.24 5.30 -19.39
N SER A 241 0.12 4.87 -18.19
CA SER A 241 1.28 5.38 -17.43
C SER A 241 2.63 5.03 -18.08
N LEU A 242 2.73 3.86 -18.72
CA LEU A 242 3.92 3.36 -19.43
C LEU A 242 4.03 3.84 -20.88
N ALA A 243 2.92 4.30 -21.46
CA ALA A 243 2.88 4.82 -22.83
C ALA A 243 3.58 6.20 -22.94
N PRO A 244 4.01 6.63 -24.14
CA PRO A 244 4.66 7.92 -24.33
C PRO A 244 3.87 9.11 -23.76
N GLY A 245 4.50 9.89 -22.87
CA GLY A 245 3.88 10.99 -22.14
C GLY A 245 3.05 10.58 -20.91
N GLY A 246 2.97 9.29 -20.60
CA GLY A 246 2.43 8.77 -19.35
C GLY A 246 3.37 9.02 -18.16
N ARG A 247 2.84 8.92 -16.93
CA ARG A 247 3.56 9.25 -15.69
C ARG A 247 4.90 8.53 -15.53
N LEU A 248 4.93 7.20 -15.71
CA LEU A 248 6.15 6.39 -15.59
C LEU A 248 7.09 6.56 -16.80
N ASP A 249 6.57 6.87 -17.99
CA ASP A 249 7.38 7.23 -19.15
C ASP A 249 8.07 8.60 -18.95
N VAL A 250 7.36 9.60 -18.43
CA VAL A 250 7.90 10.92 -18.09
C VAL A 250 9.03 10.81 -17.06
N LEU A 251 8.80 10.09 -15.96
CA LEU A 251 9.82 9.91 -14.92
C LEU A 251 11.06 9.17 -15.45
N LEU A 252 10.88 8.12 -16.27
CA LEU A 252 12.00 7.39 -16.87
C LEU A 252 12.76 8.27 -17.88
N SER A 253 12.04 8.98 -18.76
CA SER A 253 12.62 9.87 -19.78
C SER A 253 13.45 11.00 -19.15
N ALA A 254 12.94 11.62 -18.08
CA ALA A 254 13.65 12.70 -17.39
C ALA A 254 14.98 12.21 -16.79
N ALA A 255 14.99 11.02 -16.17
CA ALA A 255 16.22 10.42 -15.64
C ALA A 255 17.20 9.98 -16.75
N GLU A 256 16.70 9.43 -17.87
CA GLU A 256 17.54 9.09 -19.03
C GLU A 256 18.25 10.32 -19.63
N VAL A 257 17.56 11.46 -19.72
CA VAL A 257 18.12 12.72 -20.22
C VAL A 257 19.11 13.33 -19.22
N ALA A 258 18.74 13.44 -17.93
CA ALA A 258 19.58 14.05 -16.91
C ALA A 258 20.87 13.28 -16.60
N THR A 259 20.92 11.99 -16.95
CA THR A 259 22.09 11.11 -16.82
C THR A 259 22.65 10.66 -18.18
N GLY A 260 22.25 11.35 -19.26
CA GLY A 260 22.77 11.15 -20.60
C GLY A 260 24.13 11.84 -20.76
N HIS A 261 25.03 11.24 -21.55
CA HIS A 261 26.40 11.73 -21.71
C HIS A 261 26.49 13.19 -22.23
N ASP A 262 25.51 13.63 -23.02
CA ASP A 262 25.45 15.00 -23.55
C ASP A 262 25.10 16.06 -22.48
N VAL A 263 24.53 15.64 -21.34
CA VAL A 263 24.06 16.51 -20.24
C VAL A 263 24.91 16.34 -18.98
N ASP A 264 25.38 15.11 -18.71
CA ASP A 264 26.18 14.72 -17.56
C ASP A 264 27.44 13.94 -18.04
N PRO A 265 28.39 14.60 -18.72
CA PRO A 265 29.53 13.93 -19.35
C PRO A 265 30.48 13.26 -18.34
N ASP A 266 30.58 13.84 -17.13
CA ASP A 266 31.40 13.34 -16.01
C ASP A 266 30.63 12.37 -15.09
N GLY A 267 29.33 12.12 -15.34
CA GLY A 267 28.48 11.22 -14.55
C GLY A 267 28.14 11.72 -13.14
N ALA A 268 28.36 12.99 -12.85
CA ALA A 268 28.20 13.56 -11.51
C ALA A 268 26.73 13.59 -11.06
N VAL A 269 25.80 13.88 -11.95
CA VAL A 269 24.35 13.82 -11.65
C VAL A 269 23.91 12.37 -11.47
N GLY A 270 24.36 11.47 -12.36
CA GLY A 270 24.14 10.03 -12.25
C GLY A 270 24.69 9.40 -10.96
N HIS A 271 25.77 9.94 -10.41
CA HIS A 271 26.33 9.53 -9.12
C HIS A 271 25.55 10.04 -7.90
N ALA A 272 24.79 11.13 -8.01
CA ALA A 272 23.86 11.55 -6.96
C ALA A 272 22.52 10.79 -7.01
N LEU A 273 22.13 10.29 -8.19
CA LEU A 273 20.81 9.70 -8.44
C LEU A 273 20.79 8.18 -8.18
N CYS A 274 19.74 7.69 -7.51
CA CYS A 274 19.43 6.26 -7.43
C CYS A 274 17.94 6.00 -7.70
N LEU A 275 17.63 5.07 -8.60
CA LEU A 275 16.26 4.66 -8.89
C LEU A 275 15.68 3.89 -7.70
N ALA A 276 14.62 4.42 -7.09
CA ALA A 276 13.84 3.74 -6.06
C ALA A 276 12.66 3.01 -6.73
N VAL A 277 12.82 1.71 -6.98
CA VAL A 277 11.91 0.92 -7.83
C VAL A 277 11.03 0.00 -6.99
N ASP A 278 9.73 -0.04 -7.26
CA ASP A 278 8.83 -1.02 -6.62
C ASP A 278 8.94 -2.41 -7.29
N PRO A 279 9.27 -3.47 -6.55
CA PRO A 279 9.22 -4.84 -7.04
C PRO A 279 7.85 -5.27 -7.61
N ASP A 280 6.73 -4.80 -7.05
CA ASP A 280 5.38 -5.16 -7.54
C ASP A 280 5.08 -4.51 -8.90
N LEU A 281 5.56 -3.27 -9.12
CA LEU A 281 5.55 -2.64 -10.44
C LEU A 281 6.35 -3.49 -11.44
N LEU A 282 7.57 -3.89 -11.11
CA LEU A 282 8.39 -4.70 -12.02
C LEU A 282 7.76 -6.05 -12.35
N VAL A 283 7.19 -6.75 -11.36
CA VAL A 283 6.46 -8.02 -11.58
C VAL A 283 5.28 -7.80 -12.51
N THR A 284 4.48 -6.74 -12.27
CA THR A 284 3.31 -6.40 -13.09
C THR A 284 3.71 -6.05 -14.52
N VAL A 285 4.68 -5.15 -14.73
CA VAL A 285 5.13 -4.72 -16.06
C VAL A 285 5.77 -5.88 -16.84
N ASN A 286 6.58 -6.70 -16.19
CA ASN A 286 7.17 -7.88 -16.82
C ASN A 286 6.11 -8.89 -17.26
N ALA A 287 5.01 -9.04 -16.50
CA ALA A 287 3.88 -9.87 -16.90
C ALA A 287 3.05 -9.21 -18.02
N MET A 288 2.82 -7.90 -17.98
CA MET A 288 2.15 -7.16 -19.07
C MET A 288 2.89 -7.31 -20.41
N ALA A 289 4.22 -7.30 -20.41
CA ALA A 289 5.04 -7.49 -21.60
C ALA A 289 4.86 -8.88 -22.27
N ALA A 290 4.43 -9.90 -21.51
CA ALA A 290 4.08 -11.23 -22.02
C ALA A 290 2.63 -11.34 -22.53
N GLY A 291 1.80 -10.32 -22.32
CA GLY A 291 0.37 -10.32 -22.59
C GLY A 291 -0.47 -10.58 -21.33
N TYR A 292 -1.54 -9.79 -21.16
CA TYR A 292 -2.38 -9.77 -19.96
C TYR A 292 -3.85 -9.49 -20.31
N VAL A 293 -4.73 -9.69 -19.35
CA VAL A 293 -6.16 -9.38 -19.46
C VAL A 293 -6.60 -8.40 -18.38
N VAL A 294 -7.64 -7.61 -18.67
CA VAL A 294 -8.24 -6.62 -17.78
C VAL A 294 -9.66 -7.05 -17.44
N SER A 295 -10.07 -6.80 -16.20
CA SER A 295 -11.39 -7.16 -15.68
C SER A 295 -12.53 -6.25 -16.13
N ASP A 296 -13.62 -6.84 -16.61
CA ASP A 296 -14.88 -6.13 -16.89
C ASP A 296 -15.78 -6.11 -15.63
N SER A 297 -15.25 -5.62 -14.51
CA SER A 297 -15.96 -5.58 -13.22
C SER A 297 -16.71 -4.25 -13.03
N PRO A 298 -18.06 -4.23 -12.98
CA PRO A 298 -18.81 -3.03 -12.61
C PRO A 298 -18.66 -2.69 -11.12
N ASP A 299 -18.29 -3.66 -10.29
CA ASP A 299 -18.19 -3.56 -8.82
C ASP A 299 -16.81 -3.06 -8.33
N GLY A 300 -15.95 -2.62 -9.25
CA GLY A 300 -14.64 -2.03 -8.94
C GLY A 300 -13.50 -3.06 -8.73
N PRO A 301 -12.50 -2.76 -7.87
CA PRO A 301 -11.29 -3.58 -7.71
C PRO A 301 -11.52 -4.86 -6.89
N ALA A 302 -12.67 -5.02 -6.23
CA ALA A 302 -13.08 -6.25 -5.56
C ALA A 302 -13.51 -7.32 -6.60
N GLN A 303 -12.54 -8.07 -7.13
CA GLN A 303 -12.71 -8.85 -8.35
C GLN A 303 -12.65 -10.36 -8.10
N LEU A 304 -13.80 -11.04 -8.07
CA LEU A 304 -13.86 -12.49 -7.89
C LEU A 304 -13.20 -13.26 -9.05
N PRO A 305 -12.65 -14.47 -8.83
CA PRO A 305 -12.28 -15.38 -9.89
C PRO A 305 -13.47 -15.63 -10.85
N GLY A 306 -13.22 -15.55 -12.16
CA GLY A 306 -14.25 -15.80 -13.18
C GLY A 306 -15.11 -14.61 -13.61
N THR A 307 -14.86 -13.37 -13.16
CA THR A 307 -15.40 -12.18 -13.83
C THR A 307 -15.00 -12.17 -15.31
N PRO A 308 -15.85 -11.69 -16.24
CA PRO A 308 -15.45 -11.45 -17.62
C PRO A 308 -14.21 -10.55 -17.73
N THR A 309 -13.44 -10.74 -18.79
CA THR A 309 -12.21 -10.01 -19.07
C THR A 309 -12.04 -9.75 -20.56
N HIS A 310 -11.34 -8.66 -20.91
CA HIS A 310 -10.85 -8.38 -22.25
C HIS A 310 -9.30 -8.35 -22.31
N PRO A 311 -8.68 -8.52 -23.49
CA PRO A 311 -7.23 -8.37 -23.66
C PRO A 311 -6.78 -6.93 -23.38
N GLY A 312 -5.75 -6.75 -22.55
CA GLY A 312 -5.22 -5.41 -22.22
C GLY A 312 -4.40 -4.79 -23.36
N ALA A 313 -4.39 -3.45 -23.45
CA ALA A 313 -3.78 -2.74 -24.58
C ALA A 313 -2.26 -2.48 -24.43
N GLY A 314 -1.71 -2.62 -23.22
CA GLY A 314 -0.40 -2.10 -22.82
C GLY A 314 0.84 -2.95 -23.14
N GLN A 315 0.71 -4.10 -23.80
CA GLN A 315 1.84 -5.05 -23.96
C GLN A 315 3.09 -4.40 -24.59
N ALA A 316 2.90 -3.63 -25.66
CA ALA A 316 4.00 -2.96 -26.36
C ALA A 316 4.64 -1.83 -25.51
N ALA A 317 3.82 -1.08 -24.77
CA ALA A 317 4.31 -0.03 -23.86
C ALA A 317 5.12 -0.63 -22.71
N ALA A 318 4.61 -1.69 -22.08
CA ALA A 318 5.31 -2.41 -21.02
C ALA A 318 6.66 -2.98 -21.47
N ALA A 319 6.71 -3.62 -22.65
CA ALA A 319 7.96 -4.15 -23.21
C ALA A 319 8.97 -3.03 -23.54
N GLY A 320 8.51 -1.91 -24.14
CA GLY A 320 9.35 -0.77 -24.46
C GLY A 320 9.93 -0.07 -23.23
N TRP A 321 9.07 0.22 -22.25
CA TRP A 321 9.45 0.86 -20.99
C TRP A 321 10.41 -0.01 -20.18
N LEU A 322 10.15 -1.32 -20.06
CA LEU A 322 11.02 -2.22 -19.30
C LEU A 322 12.42 -2.36 -19.91
N ASN A 323 12.53 -2.35 -21.25
CA ASN A 323 13.82 -2.39 -21.93
C ASN A 323 14.60 -1.08 -21.75
N ARG A 324 13.92 0.08 -21.75
CA ARG A 324 14.52 1.38 -21.41
C ARG A 324 15.01 1.42 -19.95
N LEU A 325 14.18 0.95 -19.01
CA LEU A 325 14.55 0.86 -17.60
C LEU A 325 15.80 -0.03 -17.39
N ARG A 326 15.89 -1.19 -18.04
CA ARG A 326 17.12 -2.02 -18.03
C ARG A 326 18.34 -1.23 -18.50
N ALA A 327 18.24 -0.55 -19.64
CA ALA A 327 19.34 0.24 -20.21
C ALA A 327 19.78 1.43 -19.33
N LEU A 328 18.88 1.99 -18.52
CA LEU A 328 19.23 2.98 -17.51
C LEU A 328 19.82 2.33 -16.24
N ALA A 329 19.23 1.23 -15.77
CA ALA A 329 19.65 0.49 -14.58
C ALA A 329 21.08 -0.07 -14.65
N HIS A 330 21.60 -0.37 -15.85
CA HIS A 330 23.01 -0.73 -16.03
C HIS A 330 24.00 0.45 -15.84
N ARG A 331 23.52 1.70 -15.78
CA ARG A 331 24.34 2.92 -15.73
C ARG A 331 24.27 3.66 -14.38
N ILE A 332 23.14 3.58 -13.68
CA ILE A 332 22.91 4.29 -12.41
C ILE A 332 22.44 3.34 -11.31
N CYS A 333 22.52 3.80 -10.06
CA CYS A 333 22.10 3.05 -8.90
C CYS A 333 20.61 2.64 -8.96
N VAL A 334 20.29 1.43 -8.51
CA VAL A 334 18.92 0.95 -8.30
C VAL A 334 18.78 0.42 -6.88
N ALA A 335 17.74 0.82 -6.16
CA ALA A 335 17.38 0.30 -4.85
C ALA A 335 15.90 -0.09 -4.80
N PRO A 336 15.53 -1.24 -4.22
CA PRO A 336 14.14 -1.62 -4.08
C PRO A 336 13.42 -0.79 -3.01
N LEU A 337 12.17 -0.44 -3.28
CA LEU A 337 11.19 -0.13 -2.26
C LEU A 337 10.74 -1.44 -1.56
N PRO A 338 10.15 -1.38 -0.35
CA PRO A 338 9.39 -2.50 0.19
C PRO A 338 8.34 -2.98 -0.82
N TYR A 339 8.14 -4.30 -0.91
CA TYR A 339 7.25 -4.89 -1.93
C TYR A 339 5.85 -4.25 -1.90
N ALA A 340 5.36 -3.77 -3.06
CA ALA A 340 4.07 -3.09 -3.18
C ALA A 340 3.93 -1.87 -2.25
N GLN A 341 5.04 -1.27 -1.82
CA GLN A 341 5.10 -0.19 -0.83
C GLN A 341 4.38 -0.54 0.50
N ALA A 342 4.50 -1.80 0.95
CA ALA A 342 3.81 -2.30 2.12
C ALA A 342 4.23 -1.60 3.44
N ASP A 343 3.23 -1.24 4.24
CA ASP A 343 3.39 -0.57 5.53
C ASP A 343 4.04 -1.50 6.59
N LEU A 344 5.26 -1.16 7.01
CA LEU A 344 6.03 -1.98 7.96
C LEU A 344 5.49 -1.94 9.40
N ASP A 345 4.75 -0.90 9.79
CA ASP A 345 4.11 -0.80 11.12
C ASP A 345 2.86 -1.70 11.20
N ALA A 346 2.11 -1.78 10.10
CA ALA A 346 1.02 -2.73 9.91
C ALA A 346 1.53 -4.17 9.75
N LEU A 347 2.62 -4.39 9.01
CA LEU A 347 3.22 -5.72 8.83
C LEU A 347 3.74 -6.29 10.17
N GLN A 348 4.30 -5.44 11.05
CA GLN A 348 4.65 -5.85 12.42
C GLN A 348 3.42 -6.22 13.28
N ARG A 349 2.23 -5.66 13.01
CA ARG A 349 0.98 -6.12 13.65
C ARG A 349 0.52 -7.47 13.14
N VAL A 350 0.68 -7.73 11.83
CA VAL A 350 0.38 -9.03 11.22
C VAL A 350 1.26 -10.14 11.82
N ASN A 351 2.53 -9.81 12.12
CA ASN A 351 3.46 -10.70 12.83
C ASN A 351 3.69 -12.06 12.12
N ASP A 352 3.78 -12.06 10.79
CA ASP A 352 4.14 -13.22 9.97
C ASP A 352 5.57 -13.06 9.39
N PRO A 353 6.55 -13.87 9.83
CA PRO A 353 7.93 -13.77 9.34
C PRO A 353 8.09 -13.99 7.83
N GLY A 354 7.20 -14.77 7.22
CA GLY A 354 7.24 -15.07 5.79
C GLY A 354 6.79 -13.89 4.93
N LEU A 355 5.76 -13.16 5.35
CA LEU A 355 5.37 -11.89 4.74
C LEU A 355 6.44 -10.81 4.98
N THR A 356 7.02 -10.71 6.17
CA THR A 356 8.18 -9.83 6.45
C THR A 356 9.34 -10.09 5.49
N ALA A 357 9.78 -11.34 5.36
CA ALA A 357 10.87 -11.71 4.44
C ALA A 357 10.51 -11.51 2.95
N THR A 358 9.22 -11.57 2.59
CA THR A 358 8.75 -11.24 1.24
C THR A 358 8.81 -9.73 1.00
N ALA A 359 8.38 -8.92 1.97
CA ALA A 359 8.29 -7.47 1.87
C ALA A 359 9.63 -6.72 1.89
N THR A 360 10.64 -7.22 2.62
CA THR A 360 11.91 -6.51 2.82
C THR A 360 13.16 -7.25 2.31
N GLY A 361 13.14 -8.59 2.23
CA GLY A 361 14.31 -9.38 1.83
C GLY A 361 14.24 -9.91 0.39
N SER A 362 13.06 -10.40 -0.03
CA SER A 362 12.89 -11.01 -1.36
C SER A 362 12.92 -9.98 -2.49
N VAL A 363 12.65 -8.71 -2.17
CA VAL A 363 12.59 -7.57 -3.08
C VAL A 363 13.83 -7.43 -3.97
N TYR A 364 15.03 -7.59 -3.41
CA TYR A 364 16.26 -7.45 -4.18
C TYR A 364 16.38 -8.52 -5.28
N ASN A 365 16.01 -9.77 -4.97
CA ASN A 365 16.08 -10.87 -5.95
C ASN A 365 15.07 -10.72 -7.10
N ILE A 366 13.98 -9.96 -6.87
CA ILE A 366 12.99 -9.62 -7.89
C ILE A 366 13.56 -8.54 -8.81
N VAL A 367 14.06 -7.44 -8.25
CA VAL A 367 14.69 -6.34 -9.00
C VAL A 367 15.87 -6.87 -9.82
N ASP A 368 16.79 -7.60 -9.18
CA ASP A 368 18.00 -8.10 -9.83
C ASP A 368 17.68 -9.03 -11.01
N ARG A 369 16.68 -9.91 -10.87
CA ARG A 369 16.28 -10.84 -11.94
C ARG A 369 15.55 -10.15 -13.09
N ILE A 370 14.71 -9.15 -12.81
CA ILE A 370 13.90 -8.50 -13.85
C ILE A 370 14.74 -7.44 -14.60
N LEU A 371 15.65 -6.75 -13.92
CA LEU A 371 16.49 -5.70 -14.50
C LEU A 371 17.90 -6.15 -14.94
N ASP A 372 18.33 -7.38 -14.57
CA ASP A 372 19.66 -7.95 -14.86
C ASP A 372 20.83 -7.12 -14.29
N VAL A 373 20.63 -6.52 -13.11
CA VAL A 373 21.64 -5.73 -12.39
C VAL A 373 21.62 -6.00 -10.89
N PRO A 374 22.76 -5.91 -10.17
CA PRO A 374 22.76 -5.98 -8.73
C PRO A 374 22.19 -4.69 -8.10
N SER A 375 21.03 -4.77 -7.45
CA SER A 375 20.46 -3.67 -6.69
C SER A 375 21.27 -3.36 -5.42
N ALA A 376 21.23 -2.10 -4.99
CA ALA A 376 21.91 -1.61 -3.80
C ALA A 376 21.34 -2.29 -2.54
N ARG A 377 22.22 -2.93 -1.74
CA ARG A 377 21.84 -3.73 -0.56
C ARG A 377 22.06 -2.96 0.74
N GLY A 378 21.39 -3.39 1.81
CA GLY A 378 21.59 -2.86 3.16
C GLY A 378 20.87 -1.54 3.46
N ALA A 379 19.84 -1.20 2.67
CA ALA A 379 18.96 -0.08 2.96
C ALA A 379 17.48 -0.50 2.90
N THR A 380 16.66 0.15 3.70
CA THR A 380 15.20 0.08 3.62
C THR A 380 14.67 1.49 3.40
N LEU A 381 13.89 1.69 2.34
CA LEU A 381 13.38 2.99 1.96
C LEU A 381 11.98 3.20 2.53
N LEU A 382 11.77 4.25 3.32
CA LEU A 382 10.48 4.68 3.86
C LEU A 382 10.15 6.12 3.41
N PRO A 383 9.73 6.31 2.14
CA PRO A 383 9.52 7.64 1.56
C PRO A 383 8.18 8.30 1.93
N ASP A 384 7.12 7.56 2.30
CA ASP A 384 5.79 8.13 2.64
C ASP A 384 5.38 7.94 4.11
N GLY A 385 5.79 6.83 4.72
CA GLY A 385 5.44 6.43 6.08
C GLY A 385 6.45 6.91 7.13
N PRO A 386 6.01 7.25 8.36
CA PRO A 386 6.93 7.48 9.47
C PRO A 386 7.66 6.18 9.85
N LEU A 387 8.94 6.28 10.19
CA LEU A 387 9.62 5.20 10.90
C LEU A 387 9.10 5.15 12.34
N THR A 388 8.25 4.16 12.63
CA THR A 388 7.70 3.90 13.97
C THR A 388 8.54 2.92 14.75
N ASN A 389 8.35 2.86 16.08
CA ASN A 389 8.97 1.84 16.92
C ASN A 389 8.60 0.40 16.51
N ARG A 390 7.43 0.16 15.88
CA ARG A 390 7.07 -1.17 15.36
C ARG A 390 7.82 -1.50 14.07
N ALA A 391 7.96 -0.53 13.16
CA ALA A 391 8.78 -0.70 11.96
C ALA A 391 10.26 -0.95 12.31
N VAL A 392 10.81 -0.25 13.32
CA VAL A 392 12.15 -0.55 13.86
C VAL A 392 12.25 -1.97 14.41
N ASN A 393 11.26 -2.43 15.19
CA ASN A 393 11.24 -3.80 15.71
C ASN A 393 11.17 -4.87 14.60
N LEU A 394 10.40 -4.62 13.53
CA LEU A 394 10.33 -5.49 12.35
C LEU A 394 11.70 -5.61 11.67
N LEU A 395 12.32 -4.47 11.37
CA LEU A 395 13.64 -4.42 10.72
C LEU A 395 14.74 -5.00 11.61
N ASN A 396 14.63 -4.85 12.94
CA ASN A 396 15.57 -5.43 13.89
C ASN A 396 15.53 -6.97 13.97
N GLY A 397 14.46 -7.60 13.48
CA GLY A 397 14.38 -9.06 13.33
C GLY A 397 15.05 -9.60 12.06
N GLY A 398 15.51 -8.72 11.15
CA GLY A 398 16.14 -9.09 9.88
C GLY A 398 17.66 -8.89 9.87
N GLU A 399 18.21 -8.73 8.66
CA GLU A 399 19.60 -8.35 8.43
C GLU A 399 19.85 -6.87 8.78
N SER A 400 21.11 -6.50 9.02
CA SER A 400 21.52 -5.10 9.23
C SER A 400 21.04 -4.19 8.09
N THR A 401 20.37 -3.09 8.43
CA THR A 401 19.81 -2.16 7.43
C THR A 401 19.96 -0.70 7.85
N VAL A 402 20.18 0.16 6.84
CA VAL A 402 20.03 1.61 6.95
C VAL A 402 18.61 2.00 6.51
N ALA A 403 17.77 2.33 7.48
CA ALA A 403 16.43 2.85 7.25
C ALA A 403 16.53 4.32 6.78
N ILE A 404 16.22 4.57 5.52
CA ILE A 404 16.03 5.92 4.98
C ILE A 404 14.61 6.34 5.29
N ALA A 405 14.46 7.33 6.18
CA ALA A 405 13.17 7.77 6.70
C ALA A 405 13.21 9.25 7.10
N ALA A 406 12.04 9.87 7.22
CA ALA A 406 11.95 11.26 7.65
C ALA A 406 12.54 11.47 9.06
N ALA A 407 13.22 12.61 9.25
CA ALA A 407 13.58 13.16 10.55
C ALA A 407 12.33 13.63 11.33
N GLU A 408 12.51 14.15 12.54
CA GLU A 408 11.43 14.77 13.31
C GLU A 408 11.51 16.30 13.11
N LEU A 409 10.35 16.92 12.88
CA LEU A 409 10.22 18.36 12.65
C LEU A 409 8.76 18.79 12.86
N SER A 410 8.58 19.93 13.51
CA SER A 410 7.29 20.55 13.82
C SER A 410 7.33 22.05 13.50
N ALA A 411 6.19 22.74 13.56
CA ALA A 411 6.16 24.20 13.43
C ALA A 411 6.81 24.93 14.63
N GLN A 412 6.95 24.30 15.79
CA GLN A 412 7.58 24.93 16.97
C GLN A 412 9.06 25.22 16.72
N ASP A 413 9.71 24.34 15.97
CA ASP A 413 11.13 24.42 15.60
C ASP A 413 11.42 25.61 14.65
N SER A 414 10.39 26.20 14.04
CA SER A 414 10.54 27.43 13.24
C SER A 414 10.89 28.67 14.07
N GLY A 415 10.63 28.66 15.39
CA GLY A 415 11.03 29.73 16.32
C GLY A 415 12.48 29.60 16.80
N ASN A 416 13.05 28.40 16.76
CA ASN A 416 14.41 28.10 17.22
C ASN A 416 15.41 28.23 16.05
N ALA A 417 15.75 29.45 15.65
CA ALA A 417 16.67 29.73 14.55
C ALA A 417 18.13 29.19 14.72
N THR A 418 18.40 28.46 15.82
CA THR A 418 19.67 27.80 16.13
C THR A 418 19.65 26.28 15.96
N GLU A 419 18.48 25.67 15.71
CA GLU A 419 18.33 24.22 15.59
C GLU A 419 17.95 23.85 14.14
N SER A 420 18.95 23.40 13.37
CA SER A 420 18.74 22.72 12.09
C SER A 420 18.11 21.34 12.31
N VAL A 421 17.35 20.85 11.33
CA VAL A 421 16.85 19.47 11.36
C VAL A 421 18.03 18.50 11.41
N ASP A 422 18.03 17.63 12.42
CA ASP A 422 19.07 16.61 12.54
C ASP A 422 18.89 15.53 11.46
N THR A 423 19.88 15.45 10.57
CA THR A 423 19.99 14.44 9.52
C THR A 423 21.25 13.58 9.66
N ASP A 424 21.90 13.60 10.83
CA ASP A 424 23.03 12.70 11.08
C ASP A 424 22.53 11.26 11.27
N PRO A 425 23.28 10.25 10.79
CA PRO A 425 22.91 8.86 11.00
C PRO A 425 22.88 8.48 12.48
N ARG A 426 21.80 7.83 12.92
CA ARG A 426 21.63 7.41 14.33
C ARG A 426 21.25 5.94 14.46
N ARG A 427 21.75 5.24 15.48
CA ARG A 427 21.42 3.83 15.73
C ARG A 427 20.16 3.76 16.59
N VAL A 428 19.09 3.17 16.06
CA VAL A 428 17.83 3.00 16.82
C VAL A 428 17.66 1.58 17.37
N SER A 429 18.38 0.61 16.81
CA SER A 429 18.46 -0.75 17.33
C SER A 429 19.80 -1.40 16.95
N PRO A 430 20.11 -2.61 17.46
CA PRO A 430 21.31 -3.34 17.06
C PRO A 430 21.48 -3.50 15.54
N GLN A 431 20.42 -3.87 14.81
CA GLN A 431 20.46 -4.06 13.35
C GLN A 431 20.05 -2.82 12.54
N VAL A 432 19.41 -1.81 13.15
CA VAL A 432 18.82 -0.68 12.42
C VAL A 432 19.56 0.63 12.73
N VAL A 433 20.15 1.21 11.68
CA VAL A 433 20.62 2.59 11.64
C VAL A 433 19.62 3.40 10.82
N VAL A 434 19.29 4.62 11.25
CA VAL A 434 18.47 5.55 10.47
C VAL A 434 19.40 6.51 9.75
N ALA A 435 19.14 6.76 8.46
CA ALA A 435 19.67 7.89 7.72
C ALA A 435 18.51 8.88 7.50
N PRO A 436 18.38 9.93 8.35
CA PRO A 436 17.22 10.79 8.30
C PRO A 436 17.25 11.72 7.08
N PHE A 437 16.08 11.98 6.48
CA PHE A 437 15.91 13.06 5.51
C PHE A 437 15.02 14.18 6.06
N ASP A 438 15.15 15.37 5.49
CA ASP A 438 14.39 16.55 5.90
C ASP A 438 12.89 16.41 5.50
N PRO A 439 11.97 16.32 6.48
CA PRO A 439 10.55 16.09 6.18
C PRO A 439 9.88 17.26 5.46
N ALA A 440 10.33 18.50 5.67
CA ALA A 440 9.80 19.67 4.97
C ALA A 440 10.19 19.64 3.48
N VAL A 441 11.42 19.22 3.18
CA VAL A 441 11.90 19.05 1.80
C VAL A 441 11.14 17.93 1.09
N GLY A 442 10.99 16.76 1.71
CA GLY A 442 10.21 15.66 1.14
C GLY A 442 8.73 16.03 0.92
N ALA A 443 8.13 16.79 1.85
CA ALA A 443 6.75 17.26 1.72
C ALA A 443 6.56 18.29 0.60
N ALA A 444 7.56 19.15 0.34
CA ALA A 444 7.52 20.06 -0.80
C ALA A 444 7.62 19.31 -2.13
N LEU A 445 8.49 18.28 -2.22
CA LEU A 445 8.56 17.39 -3.38
C LEU A 445 7.22 16.67 -3.62
N ALA A 446 6.59 16.15 -2.56
CA ALA A 446 5.27 15.51 -2.63
C ALA A 446 4.13 16.46 -3.04
N GLY A 447 4.28 17.77 -2.79
CA GLY A 447 3.35 18.79 -3.28
C GLY A 447 3.51 19.11 -4.78
N ALA A 448 4.64 18.79 -5.41
CA ALA A 448 4.86 19.07 -6.82
C ALA A 448 4.09 18.10 -7.74
N GLY A 449 3.70 18.58 -8.92
CA GLY A 449 3.03 17.79 -9.95
C GLY A 449 1.51 17.92 -9.98
N THR A 450 0.86 16.97 -10.68
CA THR A 450 -0.58 16.97 -10.99
C THR A 450 -1.45 16.42 -9.86
N ASN A 451 -0.95 15.45 -9.09
CA ASN A 451 -1.62 14.89 -7.91
C ASN A 451 -0.84 15.20 -6.62
N PRO A 452 -0.99 16.41 -6.04
CA PRO A 452 -0.19 16.83 -4.89
C PRO A 452 -0.60 16.10 -3.59
N GLY A 453 0.38 15.51 -2.91
CA GLY A 453 0.18 14.73 -1.69
C GLY A 453 0.76 15.39 -0.44
N VAL A 454 0.26 14.98 0.74
CA VAL A 454 0.87 15.27 2.04
C VAL A 454 1.36 13.94 2.64
N PRO A 455 2.69 13.70 2.75
CA PRO A 455 3.21 12.45 3.29
C PRO A 455 2.74 12.18 4.73
N THR A 456 2.57 10.90 5.07
CA THR A 456 2.02 10.50 6.38
C THR A 456 3.00 10.66 7.52
N TYR A 457 4.30 10.77 7.24
CA TYR A 457 5.32 11.11 8.23
C TYR A 457 5.26 12.59 8.68
N LEU A 458 4.61 13.48 7.91
CA LEU A 458 4.69 14.92 8.14
C LEU A 458 3.80 15.36 9.31
N ASP A 459 4.40 16.12 10.25
CA ASP A 459 3.65 16.70 11.36
C ASP A 459 2.51 17.62 10.84
N PRO A 460 1.28 17.51 11.39
CA PRO A 460 0.14 18.30 10.94
C PRO A 460 0.36 19.83 10.98
N SER A 461 1.24 20.33 11.85
CA SER A 461 1.57 21.76 11.93
C SER A 461 2.40 22.30 10.75
N LEU A 462 2.94 21.41 9.90
CA LEU A 462 3.68 21.72 8.68
C LEU A 462 2.86 21.50 7.39
N ALA A 463 1.56 21.21 7.52
CA ALA A 463 0.64 21.09 6.39
C ALA A 463 0.34 22.47 5.77
N VAL A 464 0.13 22.51 4.45
CA VAL A 464 -0.39 23.69 3.73
C VAL A 464 -1.54 23.28 2.82
N ARG A 465 -2.29 24.25 2.31
CA ARG A 465 -3.49 24.05 1.48
C ARG A 465 -3.16 23.77 0.02
N LEU A 466 -2.47 22.64 -0.26
CA LEU A 466 -2.01 22.23 -1.61
C LEU A 466 -3.08 22.29 -2.72
N ALA A 467 -4.36 22.09 -2.38
CA ALA A 467 -5.49 22.14 -3.32
C ALA A 467 -5.95 23.57 -3.68
N HIS A 468 -5.55 24.58 -2.91
CA HIS A 468 -5.70 26.00 -3.25
C HIS A 468 -4.56 26.48 -4.14
N ASP A 469 -3.35 25.98 -3.87
CA ASP A 469 -2.13 26.39 -4.56
C ASP A 469 -2.12 25.99 -6.05
N SER A 470 -1.48 26.83 -6.86
CA SER A 470 -1.22 26.51 -8.28
C SER A 470 -0.10 25.46 -8.43
N ALA A 471 -0.12 24.71 -9.53
CA ALA A 471 0.96 23.76 -9.83
C ALA A 471 2.34 24.46 -9.93
N THR A 472 2.39 25.67 -10.50
CA THR A 472 3.62 26.48 -10.60
C THR A 472 4.13 26.90 -9.22
N ALA A 473 3.25 27.30 -8.29
CA ALA A 473 3.63 27.60 -6.91
C ALA A 473 4.25 26.37 -6.21
N ARG A 474 3.59 25.21 -6.28
CA ARG A 474 4.11 23.99 -5.66
C ARG A 474 5.42 23.49 -6.29
N ARG A 475 5.63 23.72 -7.60
CA ARG A 475 6.95 23.50 -8.24
C ARG A 475 8.01 24.42 -7.66
N GLN A 476 7.70 25.70 -7.49
CA GLN A 476 8.60 26.68 -6.89
C GLN A 476 8.94 26.31 -5.43
N ASP A 477 7.99 25.82 -4.65
CA ASP A 477 8.23 25.33 -3.28
C ASP A 477 9.17 24.11 -3.24
N ALA A 478 8.99 23.16 -4.17
CA ALA A 478 9.88 22.02 -4.33
C ALA A 478 11.30 22.45 -4.77
N LEU A 479 11.41 23.40 -5.70
CA LEU A 479 12.70 23.98 -6.11
C LEU A 479 13.40 24.69 -4.94
N GLY A 480 12.68 25.55 -4.21
CA GLY A 480 13.16 26.20 -2.99
C GLY A 480 13.71 25.19 -1.96
N SER A 481 13.03 24.04 -1.85
CA SER A 481 13.39 22.98 -0.92
C SER A 481 14.60 22.15 -1.38
N ILE A 482 14.80 21.95 -2.69
CA ILE A 482 16.04 21.32 -3.23
C ILE A 482 17.26 22.18 -2.87
N PHE A 483 17.18 23.50 -3.03
CA PHE A 483 18.28 24.42 -2.74
C PHE A 483 18.46 24.77 -1.26
N TRP A 484 17.61 24.29 -0.36
CA TRP A 484 17.64 24.61 1.08
C TRP A 484 18.98 24.27 1.76
N HIS A 485 19.29 22.99 1.97
CA HIS A 485 20.55 22.56 2.62
C HIS A 485 21.81 23.04 1.89
N PRO A 486 21.90 23.01 0.54
CA PRO A 486 23.06 23.50 -0.18
C PRO A 486 23.41 24.96 0.17
N LEU A 487 22.41 25.85 0.26
CA LEU A 487 22.59 27.26 0.62
C LEU A 487 22.84 27.51 2.12
N GLN A 488 22.55 26.57 3.01
CA GLN A 488 22.76 26.70 4.46
C GLN A 488 24.19 26.37 4.93
N ARG A 489 25.18 27.08 4.37
CA ARG A 489 26.64 26.85 4.50
C ARG A 489 27.14 26.42 5.90
N ASP A 490 26.67 27.10 6.94
CA ASP A 490 27.14 26.92 8.32
C ASP A 490 26.22 26.03 9.19
N ALA A 491 25.08 25.56 8.65
CA ALA A 491 24.25 24.55 9.30
C ALA A 491 24.90 23.17 9.15
N ALA A 492 25.03 22.46 10.28
CA ALA A 492 25.40 21.05 10.31
C ALA A 492 24.14 20.18 10.54
N PRO A 493 24.13 18.92 10.09
CA PRO A 493 25.15 18.26 9.26
C PRO A 493 25.08 18.66 7.77
N ARG A 494 26.20 18.58 7.04
CA ARG A 494 26.29 18.97 5.61
C ARG A 494 25.90 17.82 4.67
N THR A 495 24.70 17.28 4.86
CA THR A 495 24.13 16.17 4.08
C THR A 495 22.70 16.47 3.65
N GLN A 496 22.32 16.08 2.43
CA GLN A 496 20.95 16.18 1.96
C GLN A 496 20.55 14.90 1.23
N LEU A 497 19.40 14.35 1.62
CA LEU A 497 18.79 13.20 0.96
C LEU A 497 17.43 13.65 0.42
N LEU A 498 17.31 13.75 -0.90
CA LEU A 498 16.07 14.11 -1.59
C LEU A 498 15.21 12.85 -1.77
N VAL A 499 14.10 12.79 -1.03
CA VAL A 499 13.16 11.66 -1.04
C VAL A 499 11.78 12.15 -1.47
N PRO A 500 11.46 12.10 -2.78
CA PRO A 500 10.09 12.27 -3.28
C PRO A 500 9.21 11.04 -2.96
N PRO A 501 7.87 11.16 -3.05
CA PRO A 501 6.96 10.03 -2.83
C PRO A 501 7.12 8.95 -3.92
N PRO A 502 6.83 7.66 -3.63
CA PRO A 502 6.88 6.58 -4.63
C PRO A 502 6.01 6.81 -5.86
N THR A 503 4.77 7.27 -5.65
CA THR A 503 3.77 7.49 -6.70
C THR A 503 3.81 8.92 -7.22
N TRP A 504 5.01 9.48 -7.40
CA TRP A 504 5.18 10.85 -7.88
C TRP A 504 4.54 11.03 -9.26
N ASP A 505 3.78 12.12 -9.43
CA ASP A 505 2.99 12.41 -10.63
C ASP A 505 3.37 13.78 -11.20
N LEU A 506 4.53 13.81 -11.87
CA LEU A 506 5.09 15.01 -12.48
C LEU A 506 4.73 15.12 -13.96
N ARG A 507 4.58 16.36 -14.45
CA ARG A 507 4.63 16.66 -15.88
C ARG A 507 6.07 16.62 -16.39
N ALA A 508 6.24 16.48 -17.71
CA ALA A 508 7.56 16.44 -18.35
C ALA A 508 8.45 17.64 -17.95
N ASP A 509 7.92 18.86 -18.08
CA ASP A 509 8.63 20.09 -17.70
C ASP A 509 8.99 20.11 -16.22
N ASP A 510 8.07 19.72 -15.33
CA ASP A 510 8.28 19.69 -13.88
C ASP A 510 9.38 18.68 -13.52
N ALA A 511 9.37 17.48 -14.12
CA ALA A 511 10.39 16.44 -13.92
C ALA A 511 11.79 16.87 -14.42
N GLN A 512 11.86 17.49 -15.60
CA GLN A 512 13.10 18.05 -16.13
C GLN A 512 13.64 19.17 -15.22
N VAL A 513 12.76 20.04 -14.71
CA VAL A 513 13.12 21.15 -13.81
C VAL A 513 13.65 20.64 -12.47
N MET A 514 13.09 19.58 -11.87
CA MET A 514 13.64 18.98 -10.63
C MET A 514 15.06 18.43 -10.82
N LEU A 515 15.31 17.69 -11.91
CA LEU A 515 16.64 17.15 -12.18
C LEU A 515 17.63 18.24 -12.63
N THR A 516 17.16 19.29 -13.30
CA THR A 516 17.96 20.49 -13.59
C THR A 516 18.35 21.20 -12.29
N ALA A 517 17.49 21.25 -11.27
CA ALA A 517 17.82 21.81 -9.97
C ALA A 517 18.90 20.98 -9.24
N LEU A 518 18.77 19.63 -9.24
CA LEU A 518 19.82 18.74 -8.73
C LEU A 518 21.16 19.00 -9.44
N ALA A 519 21.18 18.95 -10.77
CA ALA A 519 22.37 19.24 -11.58
C ALA A 519 22.94 20.64 -11.27
N THR A 520 22.07 21.64 -11.06
CA THR A 520 22.49 23.00 -10.68
C THR A 520 23.18 23.02 -9.31
N THR A 521 22.71 22.28 -8.30
CA THR A 521 23.42 22.21 -7.01
C THR A 521 24.84 21.64 -7.16
N ILE A 522 25.01 20.63 -8.01
CA ILE A 522 26.31 19.98 -8.25
C ILE A 522 27.23 20.88 -9.09
N HIS A 523 26.79 21.33 -10.27
CA HIS A 523 27.60 22.12 -11.20
C HIS A 523 27.94 23.54 -10.68
N SER A 524 27.16 24.09 -9.75
CA SER A 524 27.51 25.33 -9.05
C SER A 524 28.51 25.14 -7.91
N GLY A 525 28.87 23.90 -7.56
CA GLY A 525 29.75 23.59 -6.42
C GLY A 525 29.09 23.76 -5.04
N LEU A 526 27.76 23.91 -4.99
CA LEU A 526 26.99 23.93 -3.75
C LEU A 526 26.82 22.53 -3.13
N ALA A 527 26.88 21.49 -3.95
CA ALA A 527 26.77 20.09 -3.55
C ALA A 527 27.82 19.21 -4.23
N VAL A 528 28.16 18.10 -3.59
CA VAL A 528 28.99 17.01 -4.13
C VAL A 528 28.14 15.74 -4.18
N PRO A 529 28.12 15.01 -5.30
CA PRO A 529 27.31 13.79 -5.42
C PRO A 529 27.78 12.72 -4.44
N ARG A 530 26.82 12.12 -3.73
CA ARG A 530 27.02 11.01 -2.80
C ARG A 530 26.19 9.81 -3.27
N PRO A 531 26.81 8.78 -3.86
CA PRO A 531 26.11 7.55 -4.23
C PRO A 531 25.45 6.89 -3.01
N LEU A 532 24.25 6.34 -3.18
CA LEU A 532 23.53 5.65 -2.10
C LEU A 532 24.36 4.56 -1.40
N PRO A 533 25.17 3.71 -2.09
CA PRO A 533 26.05 2.77 -1.41
C PRO A 533 27.08 3.43 -0.47
N ALA A 534 27.57 4.62 -0.79
CA ALA A 534 28.48 5.39 0.07
C ALA A 534 27.75 5.96 1.30
N LEU A 535 26.48 6.38 1.14
CA LEU A 535 25.62 6.79 2.26
C LEU A 535 25.42 5.62 3.25
N ILE A 536 25.14 4.42 2.76
CA ILE A 536 24.93 3.21 3.58
C ILE A 536 26.21 2.82 4.34
N ALA A 537 27.35 2.82 3.63
CA ALA A 537 28.65 2.50 4.20
C ALA A 537 29.09 3.50 5.29
N ASP A 538 28.83 4.79 5.09
CA ASP A 538 29.12 5.87 6.04
C ASP A 538 28.23 5.86 7.27
N ALA A 539 26.93 5.56 7.11
CA ALA A 539 25.95 5.64 8.18
C ALA A 539 26.24 4.64 9.31
N THR A 540 26.62 3.41 8.93
CA THR A 540 26.82 2.30 9.87
C THR A 540 27.84 2.56 10.99
N PRO A 541 29.07 3.05 10.70
CA PRO A 541 30.08 3.34 11.73
C PRO A 541 29.93 4.71 12.40
N ARG A 542 29.24 5.69 11.79
CA ARG A 542 29.03 7.03 12.36
C ARG A 542 27.86 7.11 13.33
N ALA A 543 26.98 6.10 13.32
CA ALA A 543 25.78 6.06 14.13
C ALA A 543 26.10 6.18 15.64
N GLN A 544 25.51 7.20 16.28
CA GLN A 544 25.61 7.47 17.71
C GLN A 544 25.09 6.29 18.57
N PRO A 545 25.39 6.23 19.89
CA PRO A 545 24.86 5.21 20.80
C PRO A 545 23.33 5.09 20.74
N GLN A 546 22.80 3.90 21.05
CA GLN A 546 21.40 3.59 20.78
C GLN A 546 20.42 4.53 21.48
N GLU A 547 19.68 5.29 20.69
CA GLU A 547 18.52 6.08 21.14
C GLU A 547 17.26 5.50 20.48
N PRO A 548 16.17 5.24 21.22
CA PRO A 548 14.92 4.76 20.63
C PRO A 548 14.41 5.71 19.54
N ALA A 549 13.70 5.20 18.54
CA ALA A 549 12.97 6.09 17.65
C ALA A 549 11.90 6.85 18.47
N GLY A 550 11.74 8.15 18.19
CA GLY A 550 10.75 8.98 18.87
C GLY A 550 9.36 8.36 18.77
N ASP A 551 8.57 8.52 19.84
CA ASP A 551 7.25 7.91 19.90
C ASP A 551 6.27 8.64 18.98
N ARG A 552 6.27 8.22 17.72
CA ARG A 552 5.37 8.73 16.67
C ARG A 552 4.05 7.97 16.72
N PRO A 553 2.95 8.54 17.26
CA PRO A 553 1.63 8.00 17.06
C PRO A 553 1.26 8.15 15.57
N SER A 554 1.46 7.08 14.79
CA SER A 554 0.98 6.98 13.42
C SER A 554 -0.55 6.98 13.42
N ALA A 555 -1.17 8.16 13.44
CA ALA A 555 -2.62 8.30 13.38
C ALA A 555 -3.09 8.53 11.93
N ARG A 556 -2.43 9.45 11.20
CA ARG A 556 -2.72 9.71 9.79
C ARG A 556 -2.23 8.54 8.94
N GLY A 557 -3.15 7.88 8.24
CA GLY A 557 -2.81 6.79 7.32
C GLY A 557 -2.22 5.56 8.02
N ARG A 558 -2.79 5.14 9.16
CA ARG A 558 -2.50 3.85 9.79
C ARG A 558 -3.58 2.85 9.42
N PHE A 559 -3.18 1.67 8.94
CA PHE A 559 -4.12 0.57 8.71
C PHE A 559 -4.83 0.13 10.00
N SER A 560 -6.15 -0.07 9.96
CA SER A 560 -6.91 -0.55 11.13
C SER A 560 -6.44 -1.91 11.64
N ASP A 561 -6.74 -2.17 12.92
CA ASP A 561 -6.38 -3.45 13.53
C ASP A 561 -7.15 -4.61 12.88
N ASP A 562 -8.40 -4.39 12.42
CA ASP A 562 -9.22 -5.34 11.69
C ASP A 562 -8.55 -5.81 10.37
N VAL A 563 -7.95 -4.90 9.61
CA VAL A 563 -7.18 -5.24 8.39
C VAL A 563 -5.99 -6.15 8.75
N THR A 564 -5.22 -5.79 9.78
CA THR A 564 -4.04 -6.57 10.19
C THR A 564 -4.41 -7.93 10.80
N ALA A 565 -5.51 -8.02 11.55
CA ALA A 565 -6.04 -9.27 12.08
C ALA A 565 -6.61 -10.16 10.97
N GLY A 566 -7.27 -9.58 9.97
CA GLY A 566 -7.74 -10.27 8.77
C GLY A 566 -6.59 -10.91 7.99
N ILE A 567 -5.50 -10.18 7.77
CA ILE A 567 -4.28 -10.74 7.14
C ILE A 567 -3.70 -11.87 7.99
N ALA A 568 -3.50 -11.66 9.29
CA ALA A 568 -2.94 -12.68 10.18
C ALA A 568 -3.76 -13.98 10.19
N ALA A 569 -5.09 -13.89 10.13
CA ALA A 569 -5.99 -15.04 10.04
C ALA A 569 -5.87 -15.79 8.70
N GLN A 570 -5.78 -15.07 7.58
CA GLN A 570 -5.69 -15.70 6.25
C GLN A 570 -4.29 -16.25 5.94
N VAL A 571 -3.22 -15.56 6.35
CA VAL A 571 -1.84 -15.98 6.07
C VAL A 571 -1.51 -17.30 6.78
N GLY A 572 -1.95 -17.49 8.03
CA GLY A 572 -1.75 -18.75 8.76
C GLY A 572 -2.43 -19.94 8.08
N ARG A 573 -3.66 -19.74 7.55
CA ARG A 573 -4.37 -20.76 6.75
C ARG A 573 -3.64 -21.05 5.44
N LEU A 574 -3.17 -20.02 4.75
CA LEU A 574 -2.49 -20.14 3.48
C LEU A 574 -1.12 -20.83 3.61
N TRP A 575 -0.36 -20.55 4.67
CA TRP A 575 0.87 -21.28 4.99
C TRP A 575 0.61 -22.75 5.27
N GLY A 576 -0.45 -23.07 6.02
CA GLY A 576 -0.84 -24.44 6.29
C GLY A 576 -1.37 -25.21 5.06
N LEU A 577 -1.98 -24.52 4.08
CA LEU A 577 -2.23 -25.13 2.77
C LEU A 577 -0.89 -25.36 2.03
N THR A 578 -0.04 -24.33 1.99
CA THR A 578 1.25 -24.35 1.27
C THR A 578 2.18 -25.47 1.75
N SER A 579 2.21 -25.79 3.06
CA SER A 579 3.01 -26.91 3.59
C SER A 579 2.56 -28.27 3.06
N ALA A 580 1.28 -28.43 2.69
CA ALA A 580 0.74 -29.67 2.14
C ALA A 580 1.03 -29.84 0.65
N LEU A 581 1.18 -28.75 -0.11
CA LEU A 581 1.43 -28.77 -1.55
C LEU A 581 2.84 -29.28 -1.89
N THR A 582 3.00 -29.91 -3.06
CA THR A 582 4.30 -30.36 -3.58
C THR A 582 4.61 -29.67 -4.91
N THR A 583 5.34 -30.31 -5.83
CA THR A 583 5.71 -29.73 -7.13
C THR A 583 5.06 -30.54 -8.24
N ASP A 584 4.38 -29.89 -9.19
CA ASP A 584 3.97 -30.56 -10.42
C ASP A 584 5.20 -30.79 -11.32
N GLU A 585 5.69 -32.02 -11.38
CA GLU A 585 6.84 -32.40 -12.23
C GLU A 585 6.62 -32.08 -13.72
N ARG A 586 5.36 -31.96 -14.17
CA ARG A 586 5.03 -31.70 -15.58
C ARG A 586 5.14 -30.22 -15.97
N THR A 587 5.00 -29.30 -15.02
CA THR A 587 5.08 -27.84 -15.25
C THR A 587 6.23 -27.17 -14.50
N GLY A 588 6.83 -27.84 -13.51
CA GLY A 588 7.81 -27.26 -12.60
C GLY A 588 7.21 -26.34 -11.53
N LEU A 589 5.88 -26.17 -11.50
CA LEU A 589 5.20 -25.27 -10.57
C LEU A 589 5.21 -25.85 -9.16
N THR A 590 5.87 -25.15 -8.23
CA THR A 590 5.90 -25.54 -6.82
C THR A 590 4.67 -25.02 -6.07
N GLY A 591 4.26 -25.71 -4.99
CA GLY A 591 3.23 -25.22 -4.08
C GLY A 591 3.51 -23.82 -3.52
N THR A 592 4.78 -23.49 -3.27
CA THR A 592 5.20 -22.16 -2.81
C THR A 592 5.07 -21.06 -3.87
N GLN A 593 5.21 -21.39 -5.15
CA GLN A 593 4.93 -20.49 -6.28
C GLN A 593 3.43 -20.38 -6.53
N TYR A 594 2.69 -21.49 -6.41
CA TYR A 594 1.22 -21.52 -6.55
C TYR A 594 0.51 -20.62 -5.54
N THR A 595 0.99 -20.55 -4.29
CA THR A 595 0.41 -19.67 -3.26
C THR A 595 1.09 -18.31 -3.11
N ALA A 596 2.18 -18.03 -3.84
CA ALA A 596 2.91 -16.76 -3.72
C ALA A 596 2.05 -15.52 -4.01
N PRO A 597 1.26 -15.44 -5.10
CA PRO A 597 0.49 -14.23 -5.41
C PRO A 597 -0.55 -13.88 -4.33
N LEU A 598 -1.09 -14.87 -3.62
CA LEU A 598 -2.05 -14.66 -2.53
C LEU A 598 -1.38 -14.11 -1.26
N ARG A 599 -0.09 -14.41 -1.04
CA ARG A 599 0.72 -13.78 0.02
C ARG A 599 1.12 -12.36 -0.38
N GLU A 600 1.47 -12.16 -1.65
CA GLU A 600 1.76 -10.84 -2.22
C GLU A 600 0.52 -9.93 -2.18
N ASP A 601 -0.69 -10.46 -2.42
CA ASP A 601 -1.94 -9.70 -2.27
C ASP A 601 -2.18 -9.18 -0.85
N MET A 602 -1.70 -9.89 0.18
CA MET A 602 -1.75 -9.41 1.57
C MET A 602 -0.78 -8.24 1.80
N LEU A 603 0.34 -8.19 1.06
CA LEU A 603 1.25 -7.03 1.06
C LEU A 603 0.68 -5.86 0.25
N ARG A 604 0.08 -6.13 -0.91
CA ARG A 604 -0.66 -5.13 -1.72
C ARG A 604 -1.82 -4.51 -0.93
N ALA A 605 -2.48 -5.28 -0.07
CA ALA A 605 -3.51 -4.77 0.86
C ALA A 605 -2.95 -3.84 1.95
N LEU A 606 -1.64 -3.82 2.20
CA LEU A 606 -0.96 -2.90 3.10
C LEU A 606 -0.19 -1.79 2.37
N SER A 607 -0.48 -1.55 1.07
CA SER A 607 0.26 -0.57 0.27
C SER A 607 0.03 0.87 0.75
N GLN A 608 1.12 1.61 0.99
CA GLN A 608 1.06 3.04 1.31
C GLN A 608 0.79 3.92 0.07
N SER A 609 0.83 3.35 -1.14
CA SER A 609 0.50 4.04 -2.40
C SER A 609 -0.96 4.50 -2.50
N GLU A 610 -1.87 3.85 -1.76
CA GLU A 610 -3.28 4.15 -1.74
C GLU A 610 -3.58 5.32 -0.77
N PRO A 611 -4.48 6.26 -1.13
CA PRO A 611 -4.74 7.44 -0.31
C PRO A 611 -5.09 7.10 1.15
N PRO A 612 -4.58 7.86 2.14
CA PRO A 612 -4.83 7.64 3.57
C PRO A 612 -6.28 7.39 3.96
N ASP A 613 -7.22 8.09 3.32
CA ASP A 613 -8.65 8.06 3.66
C ASP A 613 -9.40 6.86 3.05
N THR A 614 -8.83 6.16 2.06
CA THR A 614 -9.50 5.08 1.30
C THR A 614 -8.82 3.71 1.41
N ARG A 615 -7.53 3.68 1.74
CA ARG A 615 -6.70 2.45 1.81
C ARG A 615 -7.30 1.31 2.63
N ASP A 616 -7.95 1.61 3.75
CA ASP A 616 -8.55 0.57 4.62
C ASP A 616 -9.73 -0.15 3.95
N GLY A 617 -10.58 0.59 3.23
CA GLY A 617 -11.68 0.01 2.46
C GLY A 617 -11.16 -0.84 1.28
N LEU A 618 -10.13 -0.36 0.59
CA LEU A 618 -9.47 -1.09 -0.49
C LEU A 618 -8.76 -2.36 0.02
N ALA A 619 -8.12 -2.28 1.18
CA ALA A 619 -7.51 -3.42 1.86
C ALA A 619 -8.55 -4.48 2.22
N GLN A 620 -9.67 -4.09 2.85
CA GLN A 620 -10.77 -4.99 3.17
C GLN A 620 -11.37 -5.66 1.93
N GLN A 621 -11.56 -4.91 0.84
CA GLN A 621 -12.02 -5.45 -0.45
C GLN A 621 -11.04 -6.49 -1.02
N ARG A 622 -9.74 -6.17 -1.06
CA ARG A 622 -8.70 -7.10 -1.51
C ARG A 622 -8.68 -8.38 -0.67
N LEU A 623 -8.75 -8.25 0.66
CA LEU A 623 -8.72 -9.37 1.60
C LEU A 623 -9.98 -10.23 1.57
N ALA A 624 -11.15 -9.65 1.26
CA ALA A 624 -12.37 -10.43 1.04
C ALA A 624 -12.23 -11.37 -0.17
N THR A 625 -11.70 -10.87 -1.30
CA THR A 625 -11.41 -11.69 -2.48
C THR A 625 -10.36 -12.77 -2.19
N VAL A 626 -9.24 -12.42 -1.54
CA VAL A 626 -8.20 -13.39 -1.16
C VAL A 626 -8.75 -14.45 -0.20
N GLY A 627 -9.57 -14.06 0.78
CA GLY A 627 -10.20 -14.98 1.73
C GLY A 627 -11.20 -15.94 1.06
N ALA A 628 -11.97 -15.46 0.08
CA ALA A 628 -12.83 -16.30 -0.76
C ALA A 628 -11.99 -17.31 -1.56
N THR A 629 -10.96 -16.86 -2.29
CA THR A 629 -10.05 -17.76 -3.03
C THR A 629 -9.42 -18.80 -2.10
N ILE A 630 -8.95 -18.42 -0.91
CA ILE A 630 -8.39 -19.39 0.05
C ILE A 630 -9.44 -20.43 0.44
N ASN A 631 -10.68 -20.04 0.71
CA ASN A 631 -11.77 -20.99 0.98
C ASN A 631 -12.00 -21.94 -0.21
N ASP A 632 -12.01 -21.42 -1.43
CA ASP A 632 -12.18 -22.21 -2.65
C ASP A 632 -11.02 -23.19 -2.86
N LEU A 633 -9.77 -22.81 -2.56
CA LEU A 633 -8.62 -23.72 -2.62
C LEU A 633 -8.72 -24.85 -1.57
N PHE A 634 -9.19 -24.56 -0.35
CA PHE A 634 -9.48 -25.59 0.65
C PHE A 634 -10.68 -26.47 0.24
N GLY A 635 -11.65 -25.90 -0.48
CA GLY A 635 -12.84 -26.59 -1.01
C GLY A 635 -12.59 -27.38 -2.30
N ALA A 636 -11.52 -27.08 -3.05
CA ALA A 636 -11.17 -27.75 -4.31
C ALA A 636 -10.62 -29.17 -4.13
N VAL A 637 -10.24 -29.55 -2.90
CA VAL A 637 -9.72 -30.88 -2.58
C VAL A 637 -10.77 -31.65 -1.81
N THR A 638 -11.45 -32.59 -2.47
CA THR A 638 -12.69 -33.23 -1.99
C THR A 638 -12.65 -34.75 -2.04
N ILE A 639 -13.54 -35.37 -1.27
CA ILE A 639 -13.90 -36.78 -1.43
C ILE A 639 -15.10 -36.85 -2.36
N VAL A 640 -14.98 -37.57 -3.47
CA VAL A 640 -16.08 -37.78 -4.41
C VAL A 640 -17.12 -38.69 -3.76
N ASN A 641 -18.32 -38.17 -3.53
CA ASN A 641 -19.41 -38.94 -2.92
C ASN A 641 -19.95 -39.99 -3.92
N PRO A 642 -19.90 -41.31 -3.62
CA PRO A 642 -20.41 -42.36 -4.49
C PRO A 642 -21.95 -42.45 -4.54
N GLY A 643 -22.68 -41.59 -3.81
CA GLY A 643 -24.10 -41.35 -4.01
C GLY A 643 -25.07 -42.43 -3.52
N GLY A 644 -24.59 -43.43 -2.76
CA GLY A 644 -25.43 -44.56 -2.33
C GLY A 644 -24.94 -45.30 -1.09
N SER A 645 -25.74 -46.28 -0.65
CA SER A 645 -25.38 -47.17 0.45
C SER A 645 -24.46 -48.30 -0.02
N TYR A 646 -23.26 -48.39 0.54
CA TYR A 646 -22.31 -49.46 0.19
C TYR A 646 -22.60 -50.72 1.03
N THR A 647 -22.74 -51.88 0.37
CA THR A 647 -22.97 -53.17 1.07
C THR A 647 -21.69 -53.99 1.08
N LEU A 648 -21.20 -54.34 2.26
CA LEU A 648 -20.01 -55.17 2.43
C LEU A 648 -20.37 -56.64 2.19
N ALA A 649 -19.64 -57.28 1.28
CA ALA A 649 -19.81 -58.70 0.98
C ALA A 649 -19.15 -59.62 2.02
N THR A 650 -18.11 -59.12 2.70
CA THR A 650 -17.32 -59.85 3.71
C THR A 650 -16.88 -58.90 4.82
N GLU A 651 -16.48 -59.46 5.97
CA GLU A 651 -15.93 -58.74 7.12
C GLU A 651 -14.74 -57.82 6.77
N HIS A 652 -14.02 -58.11 5.67
CA HIS A 652 -12.78 -57.43 5.23
C HIS A 652 -12.92 -56.75 3.85
N SER A 653 -14.14 -56.45 3.41
CA SER A 653 -14.37 -55.81 2.09
C SER A 653 -13.87 -54.35 2.09
N PRO A 654 -12.93 -53.95 1.22
CA PRO A 654 -12.43 -52.58 1.22
C PRO A 654 -13.49 -51.56 0.78
N LEU A 655 -13.40 -50.36 1.33
CA LEU A 655 -14.25 -49.22 0.99
C LEU A 655 -13.67 -48.49 -0.23
N PRO A 656 -14.34 -48.49 -1.39
CA PRO A 656 -13.91 -47.71 -2.54
C PRO A 656 -14.25 -46.24 -2.31
N LEU A 657 -13.25 -45.38 -2.41
CA LEU A 657 -13.39 -43.93 -2.42
C LEU A 657 -12.71 -43.38 -3.68
N ALA A 658 -13.06 -42.16 -4.07
CA ALA A 658 -12.22 -41.40 -4.98
C ALA A 658 -11.97 -40.03 -4.37
N LEU A 659 -10.73 -39.56 -4.44
CA LEU A 659 -10.37 -38.20 -4.08
C LEU A 659 -10.28 -37.36 -5.35
N HIS A 660 -10.63 -36.09 -5.24
CA HIS A 660 -10.47 -35.09 -6.28
C HIS A 660 -9.58 -33.96 -5.78
N ASN A 661 -8.62 -33.55 -6.61
CA ASN A 661 -7.83 -32.34 -6.41
C ASN A 661 -8.05 -31.40 -7.60
N GLY A 662 -8.78 -30.32 -7.37
CA GLY A 662 -8.99 -29.24 -8.33
C GLY A 662 -7.87 -28.18 -8.38
N LEU A 663 -6.81 -28.33 -7.59
CA LEU A 663 -5.64 -27.44 -7.61
C LEU A 663 -4.74 -27.73 -8.82
N ALA A 664 -3.96 -26.73 -9.24
CA ALA A 664 -3.01 -26.89 -10.34
C ALA A 664 -1.72 -27.66 -9.96
N VAL A 665 -1.52 -27.93 -8.66
CA VAL A 665 -0.35 -28.63 -8.11
C VAL A 665 -0.78 -29.82 -7.24
N PRO A 666 0.07 -30.85 -7.04
CA PRO A 666 -0.27 -31.97 -6.17
C PRO A 666 -0.31 -31.54 -4.70
N ILE A 667 -1.10 -32.25 -3.90
CA ILE A 667 -1.27 -31.99 -2.47
C ILE A 667 -1.13 -33.28 -1.66
N ARG A 668 -0.39 -33.22 -0.55
CA ARG A 668 -0.31 -34.28 0.44
C ARG A 668 -1.53 -34.23 1.35
N VAL A 669 -2.19 -35.37 1.53
CA VAL A 669 -3.42 -35.49 2.32
C VAL A 669 -3.40 -36.73 3.21
N ARG A 670 -4.22 -36.71 4.26
CA ARG A 670 -4.55 -37.86 5.11
C ARG A 670 -6.07 -38.04 5.12
N LEU A 671 -6.50 -39.29 5.07
CA LEU A 671 -7.91 -39.66 5.18
C LEU A 671 -8.21 -39.96 6.66
N GLN A 672 -9.10 -39.18 7.29
CA GLN A 672 -9.63 -39.50 8.61
C GLN A 672 -11.03 -40.08 8.47
N VAL A 673 -11.21 -41.29 8.97
CA VAL A 673 -12.50 -42.00 9.01
C VAL A 673 -12.92 -42.16 10.46
N ASP A 674 -14.00 -41.48 10.85
CA ASP A 674 -14.52 -41.55 12.22
C ASP A 674 -15.37 -42.84 12.36
N ALA A 675 -14.68 -43.93 12.72
CA ALA A 675 -15.23 -45.28 12.72
C ALA A 675 -16.14 -45.56 13.93
N PRO A 676 -17.31 -46.21 13.74
CA PRO A 676 -18.20 -46.61 14.82
C PRO A 676 -17.65 -47.82 15.61
N PRO A 677 -18.13 -48.06 16.85
CA PRO A 677 -17.76 -49.24 17.63
C PRO A 677 -18.01 -50.54 16.85
N GLY A 678 -16.99 -51.40 16.77
CA GLY A 678 -17.03 -52.64 15.98
C GLY A 678 -16.56 -52.51 14.53
N MET A 679 -16.03 -51.35 14.13
CA MET A 679 -15.34 -51.17 12.85
C MET A 679 -13.91 -50.65 13.07
N THR A 680 -12.96 -51.25 12.37
CA THR A 680 -11.55 -50.85 12.31
C THR A 680 -11.21 -50.43 10.88
N VAL A 681 -10.44 -49.34 10.74
CA VAL A 681 -10.04 -48.77 9.46
C VAL A 681 -8.52 -48.70 9.44
N THR A 682 -7.90 -49.19 8.37
CA THR A 682 -6.44 -49.07 8.21
C THR A 682 -6.08 -47.65 7.80
N ASP A 683 -5.20 -47.01 8.57
CA ASP A 683 -4.60 -45.73 8.18
C ASP A 683 -3.72 -45.93 6.94
N LEU A 684 -4.02 -45.16 5.88
CA LEU A 684 -3.28 -45.16 4.63
C LEU A 684 -2.02 -44.26 4.69
N GLY A 685 -1.84 -43.52 5.79
CA GLY A 685 -0.74 -42.58 5.96
C GLY A 685 -0.93 -41.31 5.11
N VAL A 686 0.19 -40.72 4.69
CA VAL A 686 0.18 -39.54 3.82
C VAL A 686 0.10 -39.99 2.36
N ILE A 687 -0.96 -39.56 1.68
CA ILE A 687 -1.21 -39.82 0.26
C ILE A 687 -0.86 -38.55 -0.51
N GLU A 688 -0.05 -38.65 -1.58
CA GLU A 688 0.13 -37.56 -2.52
C GLU A 688 -0.96 -37.63 -3.60
N LEU A 689 -1.74 -36.56 -3.71
CA LEU A 689 -2.90 -36.47 -4.58
C LEU A 689 -2.59 -35.53 -5.77
N PRO A 690 -2.32 -36.08 -6.96
CA PRO A 690 -2.07 -35.26 -8.16
C PRO A 690 -3.34 -34.51 -8.59
N PRO A 691 -3.22 -33.43 -9.39
CA PRO A 691 -4.36 -32.77 -10.01
C PRO A 691 -5.27 -33.76 -10.76
N GLY A 692 -6.59 -33.64 -10.59
CA GLY A 692 -7.57 -34.55 -11.17
C GLY A 692 -8.18 -35.52 -10.14
N TYR A 693 -8.28 -36.80 -10.47
CA TYR A 693 -8.94 -37.82 -9.65
C TYR A 693 -8.01 -38.98 -9.29
N LEU A 694 -8.08 -39.44 -8.03
CA LEU A 694 -7.36 -40.62 -7.55
C LEU A 694 -8.35 -41.61 -6.90
N PRO A 695 -8.64 -42.77 -7.52
CA PRO A 695 -9.41 -43.83 -6.90
C PRO A 695 -8.58 -44.54 -5.81
N LEU A 696 -9.18 -44.73 -4.63
CA LEU A 696 -8.58 -45.38 -3.48
C LEU A 696 -9.44 -46.56 -3.00
N ARG A 697 -8.79 -47.53 -2.36
CA ARG A 697 -9.45 -48.65 -1.68
C ARG A 697 -8.97 -48.68 -0.24
N VAL A 698 -9.81 -48.23 0.69
CA VAL A 698 -9.47 -48.19 2.12
C VAL A 698 -9.72 -49.58 2.72
N PRO A 699 -8.71 -50.27 3.27
CA PRO A 699 -8.93 -51.53 3.97
C PRO A 699 -9.70 -51.27 5.28
N ILE A 700 -10.77 -52.03 5.47
CA ILE A 700 -11.62 -51.95 6.66
C ILE A 700 -11.95 -53.36 7.15
N GLU A 701 -12.17 -53.49 8.45
CA GLU A 701 -12.66 -54.71 9.09
C GLU A 701 -13.92 -54.36 9.92
N VAL A 702 -14.98 -55.15 9.78
CA VAL A 702 -16.32 -54.80 10.30
C VAL A 702 -16.98 -55.99 11.00
N ASN A 703 -17.31 -55.79 12.29
CA ASN A 703 -17.81 -56.79 13.22
C ASN A 703 -19.28 -56.52 13.66
N PHE A 704 -20.13 -56.03 12.74
CA PHE A 704 -21.57 -55.82 12.96
C PHE A 704 -22.43 -56.21 11.76
N THR A 705 -23.75 -56.34 11.94
CA THR A 705 -24.74 -56.76 10.92
C THR A 705 -25.78 -55.69 10.57
N GLN A 706 -25.60 -54.46 11.06
CA GLN A 706 -26.55 -53.36 10.87
C GLN A 706 -26.05 -52.33 9.84
N ARG A 707 -26.92 -51.41 9.44
CA ARG A 707 -26.52 -50.22 8.67
C ARG A 707 -25.95 -49.18 9.63
N VAL A 708 -24.75 -48.69 9.35
CA VAL A 708 -24.10 -47.64 10.13
C VAL A 708 -23.64 -46.53 9.19
N ALA A 709 -23.74 -45.28 9.65
CA ALA A 709 -23.19 -44.13 8.94
C ALA A 709 -21.76 -43.85 9.44
N ILE A 710 -20.86 -43.59 8.51
CA ILE A 710 -19.45 -43.29 8.76
C ILE A 710 -19.18 -41.90 8.17
N ASP A 711 -18.56 -41.03 8.95
CA ASP A 711 -18.15 -39.71 8.48
C ASP A 711 -16.68 -39.77 8.07
N VAL A 712 -16.40 -39.37 6.83
CA VAL A 712 -15.06 -39.37 6.25
C VAL A 712 -14.64 -37.92 5.99
N THR A 713 -13.49 -37.52 6.54
CA THR A 713 -12.89 -36.20 6.32
C THR A 713 -11.53 -36.32 5.68
N LEU A 714 -11.20 -35.36 4.83
CA LEU A 714 -9.87 -35.21 4.27
C LEU A 714 -9.12 -34.13 5.06
N ARG A 715 -7.83 -34.35 5.33
CA ARG A 715 -6.99 -33.39 6.06
C ARG A 715 -5.60 -33.25 5.43
N THR A 716 -4.93 -32.13 5.66
CA THR A 716 -3.49 -32.00 5.41
C THR A 716 -2.68 -32.84 6.43
N PRO A 717 -1.37 -33.08 6.22
CA PRO A 717 -0.51 -33.73 7.20
C PRO A 717 -0.47 -32.99 8.54
N ASP A 718 -0.65 -31.67 8.51
CA ASP A 718 -0.67 -30.81 9.70
C ASP A 718 -2.08 -30.72 10.34
N GLY A 719 -3.07 -31.46 9.81
CA GLY A 719 -4.38 -31.68 10.43
C GLY A 719 -5.48 -30.69 10.06
N MET A 720 -5.24 -29.73 9.16
CA MET A 720 -6.31 -28.85 8.64
C MET A 720 -7.26 -29.63 7.75
N ARG A 721 -8.56 -29.34 7.85
CA ARG A 721 -9.60 -29.99 7.03
C ARG A 721 -9.59 -29.47 5.59
N LEU A 722 -9.82 -30.36 4.64
CA LEU A 722 -9.95 -30.13 3.21
C LEU A 722 -11.33 -30.63 2.75
N GLY A 723 -12.02 -29.80 1.97
CA GLY A 723 -13.38 -30.08 1.50
C GLY A 723 -14.42 -30.30 2.60
N ASP A 724 -15.61 -30.73 2.20
CA ASP A 724 -16.69 -31.11 3.10
C ASP A 724 -16.58 -32.58 3.57
N PRO A 725 -17.04 -32.90 4.80
CA PRO A 725 -17.16 -34.28 5.26
C PRO A 725 -18.16 -35.07 4.41
N VAL A 726 -17.77 -36.26 3.96
CA VAL A 726 -18.68 -37.18 3.24
C VAL A 726 -19.20 -38.24 4.20
N ARG A 727 -20.52 -38.28 4.34
CA ARG A 727 -21.23 -39.27 5.16
C ARG A 727 -21.63 -40.48 4.33
N LEU A 728 -21.03 -41.63 4.62
CA LEU A 728 -21.26 -42.90 3.90
C LEU A 728 -22.13 -43.83 4.73
N SER A 729 -23.20 -44.34 4.15
CA SER A 729 -24.03 -45.38 4.77
C SER A 729 -23.45 -46.75 4.36
N VAL A 730 -22.83 -47.46 5.31
CA VAL A 730 -22.30 -48.81 5.09
C VAL A 730 -23.24 -49.84 5.72
N HIS A 731 -23.59 -50.85 4.95
CA HIS A 731 -24.40 -51.98 5.39
C HIS A 731 -23.53 -53.24 5.38
N SER A 732 -23.36 -53.86 6.55
CA SER A 732 -22.63 -55.12 6.67
C SER A 732 -23.60 -56.30 6.77
N ASN A 733 -23.41 -57.29 5.91
CA ASN A 733 -24.08 -58.59 5.97
C ASN A 733 -23.17 -59.68 6.58
N ALA A 734 -22.22 -59.30 7.42
CA ALA A 734 -21.29 -60.22 8.07
C ALA A 734 -22.02 -61.20 9.01
N TYR A 735 -22.36 -62.38 8.51
CA TYR A 735 -22.96 -63.48 9.29
C TYR A 735 -21.97 -63.96 10.36
N GLY A 736 -22.04 -63.33 11.53
CA GLY A 736 -21.09 -63.56 12.61
C GLY A 736 -21.01 -65.01 13.07
N LYS A 737 -19.88 -65.32 13.73
CA LYS A 737 -19.46 -66.62 14.27
C LYS A 737 -20.54 -67.42 15.01
N VAL A 738 -21.63 -66.79 15.45
CA VAL A 738 -22.83 -67.43 16.02
C VAL A 738 -23.46 -68.44 15.06
N LEU A 739 -23.67 -68.13 13.78
CA LEU A 739 -24.30 -69.10 12.86
C LEU A 739 -23.37 -70.30 12.61
N PHE A 740 -22.06 -70.04 12.47
CA PHE A 740 -21.04 -71.09 12.37
C PHE A 740 -20.98 -71.94 13.65
N ALA A 741 -21.07 -71.34 14.83
CA ALA A 741 -21.12 -72.06 16.10
C ALA A 741 -22.42 -72.87 16.25
N ILE A 742 -23.55 -72.39 15.74
CA ILE A 742 -24.82 -73.12 15.70
C ILE A 742 -24.73 -74.31 14.74
N THR A 743 -24.18 -74.15 13.53
CA THR A 743 -23.99 -75.28 12.61
C THR A 743 -22.95 -76.27 13.11
N LEU A 744 -21.85 -75.82 13.74
CA LEU A 744 -20.84 -76.68 14.33
C LEU A 744 -21.37 -77.45 15.55
N SER A 745 -22.17 -76.81 16.42
CA SER A 745 -22.82 -77.48 17.55
C SER A 745 -23.94 -78.42 17.10
N ALA A 746 -24.75 -78.05 16.10
CA ALA A 746 -25.71 -78.96 15.47
C ALA A 746 -25.02 -80.18 14.82
N ALA A 747 -23.90 -79.97 14.13
CA ALA A 747 -23.07 -81.05 13.59
C ALA A 747 -22.47 -81.93 14.69
N ALA A 748 -21.95 -81.34 15.78
CA ALA A 748 -21.43 -82.08 16.93
C ALA A 748 -22.53 -82.90 17.63
N VAL A 749 -23.73 -82.33 17.78
CA VAL A 749 -24.91 -83.04 18.30
C VAL A 749 -25.32 -84.18 17.36
N LEU A 750 -25.33 -83.98 16.03
CA LEU A 750 -25.59 -85.05 15.07
C LEU A 750 -24.54 -86.15 15.11
N VAL A 751 -23.25 -85.82 15.28
CA VAL A 751 -22.18 -86.82 15.46
C VAL A 751 -22.33 -87.56 16.79
N LEU A 752 -22.70 -86.89 17.88
CA LEU A 752 -23.01 -87.52 19.16
C LEU A 752 -24.23 -88.45 19.08
N LEU A 753 -25.30 -88.03 18.40
CA LEU A 753 -26.51 -88.84 18.20
C LEU A 753 -26.24 -90.03 17.27
N ALA A 754 -25.48 -89.84 16.18
CA ALA A 754 -25.04 -90.92 15.30
C ALA A 754 -24.13 -91.91 16.03
N GLY A 755 -23.18 -91.42 16.84
CA GLY A 755 -22.31 -92.23 17.68
C GLY A 755 -23.09 -93.02 18.74
N ARG A 756 -24.05 -92.38 19.43
CA ARG A 756 -24.98 -93.03 20.37
C ARG A 756 -25.80 -94.12 19.67
N ARG A 757 -26.34 -93.84 18.47
CA ARG A 757 -27.13 -94.81 17.68
C ARG A 757 -26.28 -96.00 17.23
N LEU A 758 -25.04 -95.76 16.83
CA LEU A 758 -24.09 -96.83 16.47
C LEU A 758 -23.68 -97.66 17.70
N TRP A 759 -23.53 -97.03 18.88
CA TRP A 759 -23.22 -97.71 20.13
C TRP A 759 -24.36 -98.61 20.62
N HIS A 760 -25.61 -98.14 20.62
CA HIS A 760 -26.77 -99.00 20.91
C HIS A 760 -26.86 -100.19 19.93
N ARG A 761 -26.58 -99.95 18.64
CA ARG A 761 -26.54 -101.02 17.61
C ARG A 761 -25.44 -102.07 17.84
N PHE A 762 -24.31 -101.72 18.48
CA PHE A 762 -23.26 -102.67 18.87
C PHE A 762 -23.51 -103.36 20.22
N ARG A 763 -24.45 -102.90 21.05
CA ARG A 763 -24.82 -103.53 22.34
C ARG A 763 -26.13 -104.32 22.33
N GLY A 764 -26.97 -104.17 21.31
CA GLY A 764 -28.17 -104.98 21.13
C GLY A 764 -29.37 -104.54 21.99
N GLU A 765 -29.44 -103.26 22.37
CA GLU A 765 -30.60 -102.68 23.07
C GLU A 765 -31.45 -101.82 22.11
N PRO A 766 -32.78 -101.96 22.09
CA PRO A 766 -33.68 -101.13 21.26
C PRO A 766 -33.71 -99.65 21.70
N ASP A 767 -33.89 -98.74 20.75
CA ASP A 767 -34.06 -97.31 21.02
C ASP A 767 -35.54 -97.00 21.35
N PRO A 768 -35.87 -96.30 22.46
CA PRO A 768 -37.27 -95.99 22.83
C PRO A 768 -38.09 -95.18 21.82
N ALA A 769 -37.46 -94.67 20.75
CA ALA A 769 -38.14 -93.97 19.65
C ALA A 769 -38.97 -94.89 18.73
N ASP A 770 -38.72 -96.21 18.75
CA ASP A 770 -39.38 -97.20 17.88
C ASP A 770 -40.57 -97.92 18.56
N LEU A 771 -41.17 -97.32 19.61
CA LEU A 771 -42.34 -97.89 20.31
C LEU A 771 -43.67 -97.32 19.78
N ASP A 772 -44.46 -98.18 19.14
CA ASP A 772 -45.81 -97.86 18.65
C ASP A 772 -46.75 -97.38 19.77
N ARG A 773 -47.57 -96.39 19.44
CA ARG A 773 -48.56 -95.77 20.34
C ARG A 773 -49.95 -96.37 20.09
N PRO A 774 -50.73 -96.74 21.12
CA PRO A 774 -51.97 -97.50 20.95
C PRO A 774 -53.14 -96.69 20.35
N ASP A 775 -54.02 -97.41 19.66
CA ASP A 775 -55.23 -96.94 18.96
C ASP A 775 -56.41 -96.54 19.89
N PRO A 776 -57.47 -95.85 19.37
CA PRO A 776 -58.36 -94.99 20.16
C PRO A 776 -59.75 -95.58 20.50
N PRO A 777 -60.58 -94.85 21.29
CA PRO A 777 -62.04 -94.99 21.28
C PRO A 777 -62.79 -93.72 20.76
N HIS A 778 -64.03 -93.90 20.30
CA HIS A 778 -64.79 -92.95 19.46
C HIS A 778 -65.86 -92.07 20.17
N GLY A 779 -66.23 -90.95 19.50
CA GLY A 779 -67.56 -90.28 19.59
C GLY A 779 -67.52 -88.84 20.14
N ARG A 780 -68.34 -87.87 19.69
CA ARG A 780 -69.46 -87.86 18.71
C ARG A 780 -69.90 -86.39 18.45
N HIS A 781 -70.24 -86.01 17.20
CA HIS A 781 -71.10 -84.85 16.74
C HIS A 781 -70.83 -83.42 17.31
N GLU A 782 -71.13 -82.25 16.72
CA GLU A 782 -71.55 -81.71 15.40
C GLU A 782 -71.42 -80.16 15.47
N ALA A 783 -71.51 -79.29 14.46
CA ALA A 783 -71.67 -79.36 12.99
C ALA A 783 -71.14 -78.02 12.38
N GLY A 784 -71.23 -77.82 11.04
CA GLY A 784 -71.21 -76.48 10.42
C GLY A 784 -70.16 -76.23 9.32
N HIS A 785 -70.55 -76.43 8.07
CA HIS A 785 -69.93 -75.92 6.82
C HIS A 785 -70.90 -74.87 6.19
N PRO A 786 -70.67 -74.18 5.03
CA PRO A 786 -69.84 -74.59 3.87
C PRO A 786 -69.10 -73.51 3.01
N GLU A 787 -68.16 -73.99 2.17
CA GLU A 787 -67.83 -73.60 0.75
C GLU A 787 -67.42 -72.14 0.38
N ALA A 788 -66.75 -71.83 -0.77
CA ALA A 788 -66.54 -72.49 -2.07
C ALA A 788 -65.13 -72.15 -2.68
N ARG A 789 -64.35 -73.06 -3.29
CA ARG A 789 -64.24 -73.44 -4.75
C ARG A 789 -63.93 -72.31 -5.76
N ARG A 790 -63.15 -72.47 -6.86
CA ARG A 790 -62.07 -73.43 -7.27
C ARG A 790 -61.49 -73.03 -8.66
N ALA A 791 -60.19 -73.27 -8.90
CA ALA A 791 -59.55 -73.66 -10.19
C ALA A 791 -59.59 -72.69 -11.42
N PRO A 792 -58.86 -73.00 -12.52
CA PRO A 792 -57.52 -73.60 -12.68
C PRO A 792 -56.54 -72.66 -13.45
N GLY A 793 -55.30 -73.09 -13.70
CA GLY A 793 -54.32 -72.35 -14.53
C GLY A 793 -53.71 -73.19 -15.67
N GLU A 794 -52.85 -72.60 -16.50
CA GLU A 794 -51.97 -73.31 -17.44
C GLU A 794 -50.74 -72.44 -17.85
N LEU A 795 -49.73 -73.04 -18.51
CA LEU A 795 -48.47 -72.41 -18.94
C LEU A 795 -48.54 -71.88 -20.40
N ASP A 796 -47.69 -70.93 -20.81
CA ASP A 796 -46.42 -71.19 -21.54
C ASP A 796 -45.69 -69.90 -22.00
N ARG A 797 -44.44 -70.07 -22.47
CA ARG A 797 -43.38 -69.12 -22.88
C ARG A 797 -43.69 -68.24 -24.11
N ARG A 798 -42.89 -67.17 -24.24
CA ARG A 798 -42.07 -66.68 -25.42
C ARG A 798 -41.80 -65.16 -25.27
N VAL A 799 -40.79 -64.48 -25.86
CA VAL A 799 -39.50 -64.81 -26.54
C VAL A 799 -38.65 -63.50 -26.65
N ASP A 800 -37.33 -63.63 -26.74
CA ASP A 800 -36.25 -62.77 -27.29
C ASP A 800 -36.25 -61.21 -27.31
N GLN A 801 -35.05 -60.70 -26.98
CA GLN A 801 -34.22 -59.68 -27.67
C GLN A 801 -34.66 -58.21 -27.92
N GLU A 802 -33.81 -57.33 -27.38
CA GLU A 802 -33.02 -56.28 -28.06
C GLU A 802 -33.49 -54.82 -28.31
N HIS A 803 -32.57 -53.93 -27.87
CA HIS A 803 -32.00 -52.76 -28.55
C HIS A 803 -32.67 -51.36 -28.52
N ARG A 804 -31.78 -50.39 -28.25
CA ARG A 804 -31.85 -48.92 -28.46
C ARG A 804 -32.80 -48.15 -27.52
N VAL A 805 -32.46 -46.92 -27.10
CA VAL A 805 -31.33 -46.02 -27.43
C VAL A 805 -30.48 -45.74 -26.20
#